data_AF-A0A852JT29-F1
#
_entry.id   AF-A0A852JT29-F1
#
_cell.length_a   1.000
_cell.length_b   1.000
_cell.length_c   1.000
_cell.angle_alpha   90.00
_cell.angle_beta   90.00
_cell.angle_gamma   90.00
#
_symmetry.space_group_name_H-M   'P 1'
#
loop_
_entity.id
_entity.type
_entity.pdbx_description
1 polymer ?
#
loop_
_entity_poly.entity_id
_entity_poly.type
_entity_poly.pdbx_seq_one_letter_code
_entity_poly.pdbx_strand_id
1 'polypeptide(L)'
;YRQAEVFLKRGPHRIGNTYKKAIYVQYTNHLYDVIVEKPSWLGFLGPIIKGEVGDSITIHLKNFASRNYTLHPHGVRYTKENEGAFYPDTTKDLQKRDDAVEPGGQYTYTWDVTEDQGPAKADADCITRAYHSHIDAPRDVASGLVGPLIICRKDTMNRDTDQHFDAEFILMFSVVDENLSWYLEDNIRTYCFEPSKVDKDDEDFQESNKMHSINGYMYGYLPNLTMCVEDKIKWHLFGMGNEADIHSAYFHGQTLIERHHRVDTISLFPATFIDAVMVPRSPGEWLLSCQVNDHIEGGMQALFKVEDCKKSTPGYSESTKIRQYFLAAEEIIWNYGPSAVNHFTGQELIVDSESHIFFEQSETRIGGSYKKAIYKEYTDGSFTEHKKRLAEEAHLGLLGPVIRAEVGERIRVTFRNKARRPFSIQPHGVSTRRSGAGARFGTGTDSPASHVSPGATFTYEWDVPEDVGPTDQDPDCLTWLYYSAVDAVRDTSSGLVGPLLVCRKGALLSSGKQKHVNMEFFLLATVFDENLSWYLDDNILMFTLSPDKIDKDDEDFQESNKMHSINGYMYGNQPGLEMCKGSVVSWHLMGLGSEVDVHGIYFSENTFVTKGTRRDTANLFPHTVLTAIMKPDSEGVFEVSCLTADHYTGGMKQNYKVKKCHRWNVDLSMYLHEKIYYIAAVEVEWDYSPNRTWEFERHQYHKESPGNPFLNKDDKFIGSKYKKVVYREYTDQTFSTPKSRAKEQQHLEIQGPLLVSNTGDKIIIVFKNLASRPYSIHAHGVKTDSSVVAVTNPGDTRMYVWKIPERSSPGRGDSHCIAW
;
A
#
# COMPACT_ATOMS: atom_id res chain seq x y z
N TYR A 1 14.90 -8.33 20.63
CA TYR A 1 14.82 -9.46 21.59
C TYR A 1 13.44 -9.57 22.22
N ARG A 2 12.87 -8.52 22.86
CA ARG A 2 11.53 -8.59 23.48
C ARG A 2 10.38 -8.89 22.50
N GLN A 3 10.30 -8.19 21.36
CA GLN A 3 9.26 -8.45 20.33
C GLN A 3 9.34 -9.87 19.77
N ALA A 4 10.55 -10.36 19.44
CA ALA A 4 10.73 -11.72 18.95
C ALA A 4 10.30 -12.83 19.94
N GLU A 5 10.27 -12.55 21.26
CA GLU A 5 9.76 -13.53 22.22
C GLU A 5 8.25 -13.77 22.08
N VAL A 6 7.47 -12.79 21.59
CA VAL A 6 6.02 -12.93 21.37
C VAL A 6 5.73 -14.06 20.39
N PHE A 7 6.46 -14.08 19.27
CA PHE A 7 6.22 -15.01 18.16
C PHE A 7 7.03 -16.31 18.26
N LEU A 8 8.27 -16.26 18.75
CA LEU A 8 9.20 -17.40 18.63
C LEU A 8 9.29 -18.26 19.88
N LYS A 9 8.92 -17.73 21.06
CA LYS A 9 9.14 -18.41 22.34
C LYS A 9 8.00 -19.35 22.66
N ARG A 10 8.35 -20.63 22.84
CA ARG A 10 7.42 -21.66 23.33
C ARG A 10 7.10 -21.44 24.81
N GLY A 11 5.85 -21.70 25.21
CA GLY A 11 5.39 -21.50 26.58
C GLY A 11 4.19 -22.37 26.99
N PRO A 12 3.65 -22.19 28.20
CA PRO A 12 2.45 -22.89 28.66
C PRO A 12 1.27 -22.70 27.71
N HIS A 13 1.08 -21.46 27.23
CA HIS A 13 -0.02 -21.06 26.35
C HIS A 13 0.49 -20.51 25.01
N ARG A 14 1.69 -20.90 24.56
CA ARG A 14 2.32 -20.40 23.31
C ARG A 14 2.98 -21.54 22.55
N ILE A 15 2.71 -21.64 21.25
CA ILE A 15 3.25 -22.69 20.38
C ILE A 15 4.75 -22.46 20.12
N GLY A 16 5.15 -21.20 19.88
CA GLY A 16 6.52 -20.83 19.52
C GLY A 16 6.76 -20.91 18.02
N ASN A 17 7.99 -21.12 17.57
CA ASN A 17 8.35 -20.97 16.17
C ASN A 17 8.15 -22.20 15.25
N THR A 18 7.56 -23.30 15.74
CA THR A 18 7.47 -24.56 14.98
C THR A 18 6.03 -25.01 14.89
N TYR A 19 5.52 -25.10 13.65
CA TYR A 19 4.14 -25.48 13.35
C TYR A 19 4.12 -26.65 12.36
N LYS A 20 3.13 -27.54 12.54
CA LYS A 20 2.77 -28.56 11.56
C LYS A 20 2.05 -27.90 10.39
N LYS A 21 2.50 -28.19 9.17
CA LYS A 21 2.00 -27.63 7.91
C LYS A 21 1.78 -28.72 6.87
N ALA A 22 0.90 -28.46 5.90
CA ALA A 22 0.82 -29.21 4.65
C ALA A 22 1.53 -28.41 3.56
N ILE A 23 2.44 -29.04 2.82
CA ILE A 23 3.23 -28.40 1.78
C ILE A 23 3.20 -29.21 0.49
N TYR A 24 3.34 -28.53 -0.64
CA TYR A 24 3.58 -29.21 -1.92
C TYR A 24 5.05 -29.61 -2.05
N VAL A 25 5.27 -30.84 -2.52
CA VAL A 25 6.61 -31.41 -2.74
C VAL A 25 6.65 -32.00 -4.15
N GLN A 26 7.73 -31.72 -4.89
CA GLN A 26 7.95 -32.28 -6.22
C GLN A 26 8.63 -33.63 -6.13
N TYR A 27 8.18 -34.55 -6.99
CA TYR A 27 8.76 -35.88 -7.15
C TYR A 27 9.17 -36.09 -8.60
N THR A 28 10.14 -36.97 -8.82
CA THR A 28 10.67 -37.24 -10.17
C THR A 28 9.68 -38.02 -11.05
N ASN A 29 8.77 -38.79 -10.46
CA ASN A 29 7.87 -39.68 -11.18
C ASN A 29 6.61 -40.04 -10.35
N HIS A 30 5.68 -40.78 -10.95
CA HIS A 30 4.38 -41.18 -10.39
C HIS A 30 4.43 -42.17 -9.21
N LEU A 31 5.60 -42.71 -8.85
CA LEU A 31 5.79 -43.54 -7.66
C LEU A 31 5.91 -42.70 -6.38
N TYR A 32 6.23 -41.40 -6.50
CA TYR A 32 6.40 -40.46 -5.39
C TYR A 32 7.44 -40.93 -4.35
N ASP A 33 8.56 -41.49 -4.82
CA ASP A 33 9.62 -42.07 -3.99
C ASP A 33 10.87 -41.17 -3.89
N VAL A 34 11.20 -40.45 -4.96
CA VAL A 34 12.36 -39.54 -5.01
C VAL A 34 11.91 -38.09 -5.13
N ILE A 35 12.21 -37.31 -4.09
CA ILE A 35 11.93 -35.87 -3.99
C ILE A 35 12.92 -35.08 -4.87
N VAL A 36 12.42 -34.08 -5.59
CA VAL A 36 13.26 -33.07 -6.25
C VAL A 36 13.57 -31.96 -5.25
N GLU A 37 14.86 -31.70 -5.01
CA GLU A 37 15.28 -30.66 -4.09
C GLU A 37 14.90 -29.27 -4.63
N LYS A 38 14.22 -28.48 -3.79
CA LYS A 38 13.92 -27.08 -4.09
C LYS A 38 15.07 -26.17 -3.66
N PRO A 39 15.24 -25.01 -4.32
CA PRO A 39 16.13 -23.97 -3.83
C PRO A 39 15.79 -23.61 -2.38
N SER A 40 16.79 -23.45 -1.53
CA SER A 40 16.56 -23.20 -0.09
C SER A 40 15.84 -21.88 0.20
N TRP A 41 16.02 -20.87 -0.66
CA TRP A 41 15.32 -19.59 -0.56
C TRP A 41 13.81 -19.71 -0.82
N LEU A 42 13.33 -20.83 -1.39
CA LEU A 42 11.90 -21.04 -1.66
C LEU A 42 11.10 -21.37 -0.37
N GLY A 43 11.79 -21.69 0.73
CA GLY A 43 11.17 -21.93 2.04
C GLY A 43 10.10 -23.01 2.00
N PHE A 44 8.91 -22.76 2.56
CA PHE A 44 7.85 -23.78 2.57
C PHE A 44 7.01 -23.81 1.29
N LEU A 45 7.18 -22.85 0.37
CA LEU A 45 6.42 -22.81 -0.88
C LEU A 45 6.58 -24.11 -1.67
N GLY A 46 5.55 -24.41 -2.46
CA GLY A 46 5.54 -25.49 -3.43
C GLY A 46 6.59 -25.31 -4.52
N PRO A 47 6.85 -26.36 -5.31
CA PRO A 47 7.79 -26.30 -6.44
C PRO A 47 7.41 -25.24 -7.47
N ILE A 48 8.41 -24.78 -8.21
CA ILE A 48 8.22 -23.79 -9.27
C ILE A 48 7.67 -24.50 -10.50
N ILE A 49 6.46 -24.13 -10.91
CA ILE A 49 5.87 -24.60 -12.17
C ILE A 49 6.09 -23.51 -13.22
N LYS A 50 6.62 -23.87 -14.39
CA LYS A 50 6.81 -22.95 -15.51
C LYS A 50 6.08 -23.48 -16.75
N GLY A 51 5.47 -22.60 -17.55
CA GLY A 51 4.97 -22.93 -18.89
C GLY A 51 5.04 -21.75 -19.86
N GLU A 52 5.21 -22.03 -21.14
CA GLU A 52 5.18 -21.06 -22.22
C GLU A 52 3.82 -20.99 -22.90
N VAL A 53 3.50 -19.86 -23.54
CA VAL A 53 2.34 -19.75 -24.43
C VAL A 53 2.38 -20.84 -25.51
N GLY A 54 1.36 -21.70 -25.49
CA GLY A 54 1.23 -22.89 -26.34
C GLY A 54 1.44 -24.22 -25.62
N ASP A 55 1.98 -24.20 -24.41
CA ASP A 55 2.17 -25.41 -23.60
C ASP A 55 0.88 -25.92 -22.97
N SER A 56 0.85 -27.23 -22.70
CA SER A 56 -0.15 -27.89 -21.85
C SER A 56 0.58 -28.50 -20.66
N ILE A 57 0.36 -27.95 -19.47
CA ILE A 57 0.97 -28.38 -18.21
C ILE A 57 0.13 -29.50 -17.61
N THR A 58 0.68 -30.71 -17.52
CA THR A 58 0.03 -31.85 -16.85
C THR A 58 0.65 -32.11 -15.49
N ILE A 59 -0.16 -32.09 -14.43
CA ILE A 59 0.30 -32.24 -13.06
C ILE A 59 -0.37 -33.43 -12.40
N HIS A 60 0.45 -34.38 -11.95
CA HIS A 60 0.00 -35.53 -11.17
C HIS A 60 0.10 -35.19 -9.68
N LEU A 61 -1.05 -34.98 -9.04
CA LEU A 61 -1.15 -34.73 -7.60
C LEU A 61 -1.47 -36.03 -6.88
N LYS A 62 -0.77 -36.28 -5.76
CA LYS A 62 -1.16 -37.28 -4.77
C LYS A 62 -1.21 -36.65 -3.39
N ASN A 63 -2.32 -36.86 -2.69
CA ASN A 63 -2.52 -36.26 -1.38
C ASN A 63 -2.03 -37.22 -0.28
N PHE A 64 -0.89 -36.91 0.33
CA PHE A 64 -0.35 -37.64 1.48
C PHE A 64 -0.78 -37.06 2.83
N ALA A 65 -1.53 -35.96 2.84
CA ALA A 65 -1.97 -35.31 4.07
C ALA A 65 -3.19 -36.04 4.68
N SER A 66 -3.57 -35.59 5.88
CA SER A 66 -4.67 -36.19 6.66
C SER A 66 -6.06 -35.65 6.32
N ARG A 67 -6.19 -34.78 5.32
CA ARG A 67 -7.46 -34.17 4.91
C ARG A 67 -7.50 -33.91 3.42
N ASN A 68 -8.70 -33.65 2.89
CA ASN A 68 -8.90 -33.34 1.47
C ASN A 68 -8.19 -32.03 1.12
N TYR A 69 -7.53 -32.00 -0.03
CA TYR A 69 -6.87 -30.83 -0.59
C TYR A 69 -6.96 -30.86 -2.12
N THR A 70 -6.59 -29.76 -2.77
CA THR A 70 -6.66 -29.62 -4.23
C THR A 70 -5.45 -28.90 -4.81
N LEU A 71 -5.52 -28.56 -6.10
CA LEU A 71 -4.54 -27.74 -6.79
C LEU A 71 -5.25 -26.82 -7.80
N HIS A 72 -5.27 -25.53 -7.52
CA HIS A 72 -5.92 -24.50 -8.31
C HIS A 72 -4.89 -23.49 -8.85
N PRO A 73 -4.81 -23.26 -10.17
CA PRO A 73 -3.84 -22.35 -10.76
C PRO A 73 -4.42 -20.95 -11.04
N HIS A 74 -3.53 -19.96 -11.08
CA HIS A 74 -3.84 -18.62 -11.62
C HIS A 74 -3.15 -18.41 -12.96
N GLY A 75 -3.80 -17.74 -13.90
CA GLY A 75 -3.19 -17.29 -15.17
C GLY A 75 -2.94 -18.40 -16.20
N VAL A 76 -3.77 -19.44 -16.21
CA VAL A 76 -3.81 -20.50 -17.23
C VAL A 76 -5.25 -20.89 -17.50
N ARG A 77 -5.50 -21.48 -18.68
CA ARG A 77 -6.82 -21.98 -19.04
C ARG A 77 -7.00 -23.41 -18.54
N TYR A 78 -8.16 -23.71 -17.99
CA TYR A 78 -8.54 -25.05 -17.56
C TYR A 78 -10.02 -25.32 -17.85
N THR A 79 -10.39 -26.60 -17.90
CA THR A 79 -11.80 -27.02 -17.86
C THR A 79 -12.28 -27.13 -16.43
N LYS A 80 -13.59 -27.23 -16.21
CA LYS A 80 -14.17 -27.50 -14.88
C LYS A 80 -13.72 -28.81 -14.22
N GLU A 81 -13.21 -29.77 -14.98
CA GLU A 81 -12.59 -31.01 -14.45
C GLU A 81 -11.11 -30.83 -14.04
N ASN A 82 -10.55 -29.63 -14.19
CA ASN A 82 -9.12 -29.33 -14.00
C ASN A 82 -8.91 -28.02 -13.22
N GLU A 83 -9.95 -27.52 -12.56
CA GLU A 83 -9.91 -26.25 -11.82
C GLU A 83 -9.39 -26.42 -10.40
N GLY A 84 -9.78 -27.52 -9.74
CA GLY A 84 -9.36 -27.83 -8.37
C GLY A 84 -9.96 -26.92 -7.31
N ALA A 85 -11.18 -26.38 -7.53
CA ALA A 85 -11.80 -25.43 -6.62
C ALA A 85 -13.25 -25.82 -6.31
N PHE A 86 -13.50 -26.16 -5.04
CA PHE A 86 -14.83 -26.56 -4.62
C PHE A 86 -15.76 -25.37 -4.43
N TYR A 87 -16.76 -25.17 -5.28
CA TYR A 87 -17.85 -24.21 -5.04
C TYR A 87 -19.13 -24.58 -5.82
N PRO A 88 -20.29 -23.97 -5.50
CA PRO A 88 -21.54 -24.20 -6.23
C PRO A 88 -21.47 -23.59 -7.63
N ASP A 89 -21.11 -24.42 -8.60
CA ASP A 89 -20.85 -24.04 -10.00
C ASP A 89 -21.72 -24.79 -10.99
N THR A 90 -22.74 -25.52 -10.49
CA THR A 90 -23.68 -26.37 -11.25
C THR A 90 -23.10 -27.64 -11.89
N THR A 91 -21.81 -27.92 -11.72
CA THR A 91 -21.16 -29.13 -12.23
C THR A 91 -21.43 -30.35 -11.34
N LYS A 92 -21.26 -31.56 -11.89
CA LYS A 92 -21.59 -32.84 -11.21
C LYS A 92 -20.58 -33.94 -11.52
N ASP A 93 -20.57 -34.96 -10.65
CA ASP A 93 -19.89 -36.25 -10.85
C ASP A 93 -18.40 -36.13 -11.21
N LEU A 94 -18.05 -36.40 -12.49
CA LEU A 94 -16.67 -36.39 -12.98
C LEU A 94 -16.03 -34.99 -12.86
N GLN A 95 -16.84 -33.94 -13.02
CA GLN A 95 -16.44 -32.53 -12.94
C GLN A 95 -16.25 -32.01 -11.53
N LYS A 96 -16.40 -32.88 -10.52
CA LYS A 96 -16.17 -32.56 -9.10
C LYS A 96 -15.04 -33.37 -8.48
N ARG A 97 -14.32 -34.19 -9.27
CA ARG A 97 -13.23 -35.04 -8.77
C ARG A 97 -11.94 -34.25 -8.53
N ASP A 98 -11.73 -33.17 -9.25
CA ASP A 98 -10.64 -32.22 -9.04
C ASP A 98 -10.88 -31.35 -7.81
N ASP A 99 -12.13 -31.03 -7.50
CA ASP A 99 -12.52 -30.15 -6.39
C ASP A 99 -12.22 -30.70 -4.98
N ALA A 100 -11.91 -31.99 -4.84
CA ALA A 100 -11.45 -32.56 -3.57
C ALA A 100 -10.66 -33.87 -3.77
N VAL A 101 -9.34 -33.82 -3.57
CA VAL A 101 -8.51 -35.03 -3.55
C VAL A 101 -8.39 -35.53 -2.11
N GLU A 102 -9.02 -36.67 -1.82
CA GLU A 102 -9.03 -37.29 -0.49
C GLU A 102 -7.63 -37.78 -0.05
N PRO A 103 -7.39 -37.97 1.27
CA PRO A 103 -6.18 -38.61 1.77
C PRO A 103 -5.87 -39.94 1.08
N GLY A 104 -4.64 -40.08 0.56
CA GLY A 104 -4.20 -41.23 -0.24
C GLY A 104 -4.67 -41.22 -1.70
N GLY A 105 -5.60 -40.33 -2.05
CA GLY A 105 -6.11 -40.14 -3.39
C GLY A 105 -5.10 -39.49 -4.34
N GLN A 106 -5.37 -39.64 -5.64
CA GLN A 106 -4.57 -39.05 -6.71
C GLN A 106 -5.47 -38.42 -7.78
N TYR A 107 -5.02 -37.32 -8.36
CA TYR A 107 -5.70 -36.64 -9.45
C TYR A 107 -4.68 -36.09 -10.46
N THR A 108 -5.08 -35.97 -11.72
CA THR A 108 -4.23 -35.37 -12.76
C THR A 108 -4.91 -34.13 -13.31
N TYR A 109 -4.25 -32.99 -13.14
CA TYR A 109 -4.70 -31.69 -13.64
C TYR A 109 -4.04 -31.40 -14.98
N THR A 110 -4.78 -30.80 -15.92
CA THR A 110 -4.26 -30.31 -17.20
C THR A 110 -4.62 -28.85 -17.37
N TRP A 111 -3.59 -28.02 -17.56
CA TRP A 111 -3.72 -26.57 -17.71
C TRP A 111 -3.09 -26.12 -19.02
N ASP A 112 -3.85 -25.43 -19.85
CA ASP A 112 -3.40 -24.90 -21.13
C ASP A 112 -2.93 -23.47 -20.98
N VAL A 113 -1.71 -23.17 -21.44
CA VAL A 113 -1.16 -21.82 -21.45
C VAL A 113 -1.54 -21.15 -22.78
N THR A 114 -2.71 -20.52 -22.83
CA THR A 114 -3.22 -19.87 -24.04
C THR A 114 -2.68 -18.44 -24.20
N GLU A 115 -2.70 -17.91 -25.43
CA GLU A 115 -2.17 -16.58 -25.75
C GLU A 115 -2.85 -15.45 -24.95
N ASP A 116 -4.14 -15.59 -24.64
CA ASP A 116 -4.90 -14.64 -23.83
C ASP A 116 -4.60 -14.70 -22.33
N GLN A 117 -3.97 -15.79 -21.86
CA GLN A 117 -3.55 -15.98 -20.46
C GLN A 117 -2.05 -15.69 -20.26
N GLY A 118 -1.29 -15.64 -21.35
CA GLY A 118 0.13 -15.31 -21.34
C GLY A 118 0.42 -13.81 -21.16
N PRO A 119 1.71 -13.42 -21.13
CA PRO A 119 2.11 -12.02 -20.97
C PRO A 119 1.60 -11.13 -22.11
N ALA A 120 0.92 -10.03 -21.79
CA ALA A 120 0.50 -9.03 -22.76
C ALA A 120 1.72 -8.30 -23.34
N LYS A 121 1.59 -7.60 -24.47
CA LYS A 121 2.75 -7.00 -25.20
C LYS A 121 3.67 -6.10 -24.35
N ALA A 122 3.13 -5.41 -23.35
CA ALA A 122 3.90 -4.52 -22.47
C ALA A 122 4.44 -5.21 -21.20
N ASP A 123 4.01 -6.45 -20.95
CA ASP A 123 4.50 -7.25 -19.81
C ASP A 123 5.90 -7.78 -20.09
N ALA A 124 6.60 -8.18 -19.02
CA ALA A 124 7.85 -8.93 -19.14
C ALA A 124 7.65 -10.27 -19.88
N ASP A 125 8.76 -10.86 -20.33
CA ASP A 125 8.72 -12.15 -21.05
C ASP A 125 8.13 -13.28 -20.19
N CYS A 126 8.27 -13.19 -18.88
CA CYS A 126 7.68 -14.10 -17.90
C CYS A 126 6.98 -13.30 -16.79
N ILE A 127 5.76 -13.72 -16.45
CA ILE A 127 4.92 -13.09 -15.41
C ILE A 127 4.68 -14.05 -14.24
N THR A 128 4.57 -13.47 -13.04
CA THR A 128 4.31 -14.21 -11.80
C THR A 128 2.83 -14.56 -11.67
N ARG A 129 2.54 -15.81 -11.29
CA ARG A 129 1.23 -16.30 -10.83
C ARG A 129 1.48 -17.25 -9.65
N ALA A 130 0.41 -17.76 -9.06
CA ALA A 130 0.49 -18.80 -8.04
C ALA A 130 -0.48 -19.93 -8.32
N TYR A 131 -0.27 -21.03 -7.62
CA TYR A 131 -1.24 -22.09 -7.46
C TYR A 131 -1.38 -22.41 -5.97
N HIS A 132 -2.55 -22.88 -5.56
CA HIS A 132 -2.82 -23.24 -4.17
C HIS A 132 -3.96 -24.25 -4.04
N SER A 133 -4.16 -24.82 -2.86
CA SER A 133 -5.37 -25.61 -2.60
C SER A 133 -6.57 -24.70 -2.39
N HIS A 134 -7.75 -25.15 -2.81
CA HIS A 134 -8.95 -24.33 -2.92
C HIS A 134 -10.23 -25.08 -2.47
N ILE A 135 -10.13 -25.91 -1.43
CA ILE A 135 -11.34 -26.38 -0.72
C ILE A 135 -11.83 -25.25 0.18
N ASP A 136 -10.99 -24.82 1.10
CA ASP A 136 -11.17 -23.60 1.89
C ASP A 136 -9.86 -22.83 1.75
N ALA A 137 -9.76 -22.05 0.67
CA ALA A 137 -8.48 -21.48 0.23
C ALA A 137 -7.74 -20.72 1.34
N PRO A 138 -8.37 -19.84 2.15
CA PRO A 138 -7.69 -19.19 3.27
C PRO A 138 -7.05 -20.18 4.25
N ARG A 139 -7.79 -21.20 4.70
CA ARG A 139 -7.28 -22.18 5.67
C ARG A 139 -6.26 -23.13 5.06
N ASP A 140 -6.47 -23.54 3.81
CA ASP A 140 -5.56 -24.41 3.06
C ASP A 140 -4.21 -23.72 2.82
N VAL A 141 -4.23 -22.43 2.45
CA VAL A 141 -3.04 -21.60 2.26
C VAL A 141 -2.35 -21.31 3.59
N ALA A 142 -3.09 -20.94 4.65
CA ALA A 142 -2.54 -20.78 6.00
C ALA A 142 -1.84 -22.05 6.50
N SER A 143 -2.41 -23.22 6.19
CA SER A 143 -1.80 -24.53 6.45
C SER A 143 -0.53 -24.82 5.64
N GLY A 144 -0.27 -24.08 4.55
CA GLY A 144 1.00 -24.10 3.82
C GLY A 144 0.91 -24.44 2.33
N LEU A 145 -0.29 -24.68 1.78
CA LEU A 145 -0.46 -25.16 0.40
C LEU A 145 -0.54 -24.02 -0.61
N VAL A 146 0.61 -23.46 -0.95
CA VAL A 146 0.79 -22.43 -1.97
C VAL A 146 2.12 -22.62 -2.68
N GLY A 147 2.17 -22.35 -3.98
CA GLY A 147 3.40 -22.39 -4.78
C GLY A 147 3.34 -21.45 -5.98
N PRO A 148 4.50 -21.13 -6.58
CA PRO A 148 4.56 -20.19 -7.69
C PRO A 148 4.34 -20.87 -9.06
N LEU A 149 3.64 -20.16 -9.94
CA LEU A 149 3.43 -20.53 -11.34
C LEU A 149 3.96 -19.39 -12.21
N ILE A 150 4.94 -19.68 -13.08
CA ILE A 150 5.55 -18.68 -13.96
C ILE A 150 5.11 -18.94 -15.39
N ILE A 151 4.44 -17.95 -15.99
CA ILE A 151 3.93 -18.04 -17.36
C ILE A 151 4.77 -17.16 -18.27
N CYS A 152 5.34 -17.74 -19.31
CA CYS A 152 6.24 -17.05 -20.22
C CYS A 152 5.68 -16.96 -21.63
N ARG A 153 6.19 -16.01 -22.41
CA ARG A 153 5.99 -16.00 -23.86
C ARG A 153 6.56 -17.26 -24.50
N LYS A 154 6.04 -17.62 -25.66
CA LYS A 154 6.54 -18.70 -26.49
C LYS A 154 8.03 -18.50 -26.85
N ASP A 155 8.81 -19.58 -26.82
CA ASP A 155 10.23 -19.65 -27.18
C ASP A 155 11.16 -18.83 -26.26
N THR A 156 10.75 -18.60 -25.00
CA THR A 156 11.54 -17.89 -23.98
C THR A 156 12.48 -18.84 -23.22
N MET A 157 11.99 -20.01 -22.82
CA MET A 157 12.67 -21.07 -22.06
C MET A 157 13.57 -21.96 -22.92
N ASN A 158 13.27 -22.15 -24.22
CA ASN A 158 14.06 -22.98 -25.15
C ASN A 158 15.34 -22.31 -25.67
N ARG A 159 15.56 -21.03 -25.34
CA ARG A 159 16.85 -20.38 -25.56
C ARG A 159 17.80 -20.88 -24.48
N ASP A 160 18.58 -21.93 -24.77
CA ASP A 160 19.64 -22.53 -23.92
C ASP A 160 19.97 -21.65 -22.69
N THR A 161 19.24 -21.84 -21.59
CA THR A 161 19.32 -21.09 -20.31
C THR A 161 19.31 -19.55 -20.44
N ASP A 162 18.16 -18.89 -20.20
CA ASP A 162 18.00 -17.49 -19.76
C ASP A 162 19.13 -16.50 -20.14
N GLN A 163 19.40 -16.27 -21.43
CA GLN A 163 20.34 -15.22 -21.88
C GLN A 163 19.95 -13.78 -21.50
N HIS A 164 18.87 -13.58 -20.72
CA HIS A 164 18.42 -12.26 -20.29
C HIS A 164 18.66 -11.96 -18.81
N PHE A 165 18.57 -12.96 -17.92
CA PHE A 165 18.70 -12.78 -16.46
C PHE A 165 19.75 -13.75 -15.89
N ASP A 166 20.60 -13.26 -15.00
CA ASP A 166 21.64 -14.08 -14.36
C ASP A 166 21.09 -14.95 -13.23
N ALA A 167 19.99 -14.53 -12.59
CA ALA A 167 19.27 -15.33 -11.60
C ALA A 167 17.81 -14.86 -11.43
N GLU A 168 16.97 -15.76 -10.93
CA GLU A 168 15.58 -15.51 -10.60
C GLU A 168 15.28 -15.91 -9.16
N PHE A 169 14.55 -15.07 -8.43
CA PHE A 169 14.09 -15.34 -7.07
C PHE A 169 12.58 -15.17 -6.97
N ILE A 170 11.93 -16.05 -6.19
CA ILE A 170 10.49 -16.00 -5.95
C ILE A 170 10.23 -15.81 -4.47
N LEU A 171 9.55 -14.73 -4.11
CA LEU A 171 9.26 -14.35 -2.73
C LEU A 171 7.77 -14.12 -2.53
N MET A 172 7.22 -14.80 -1.53
CA MET A 172 5.91 -14.57 -0.97
C MET A 172 6.04 -13.77 0.33
N PHE A 173 5.37 -12.62 0.38
CA PHE A 173 5.18 -11.85 1.61
C PHE A 173 3.84 -12.24 2.21
N SER A 174 3.84 -12.69 3.47
CA SER A 174 2.63 -13.18 4.13
C SER A 174 2.75 -13.13 5.64
N VAL A 175 1.71 -12.62 6.29
CA VAL A 175 1.40 -12.89 7.69
C VAL A 175 0.72 -14.26 7.73
N VAL A 176 1.52 -15.31 7.92
CA VAL A 176 0.99 -16.68 7.93
C VAL A 176 0.25 -16.89 9.25
N ASP A 177 -1.06 -16.71 9.23
CA ASP A 177 -1.95 -16.85 10.38
C ASP A 177 -2.22 -18.34 10.70
N GLU A 178 -1.47 -18.88 11.67
CA GLU A 178 -1.62 -20.27 12.08
C GLU A 178 -2.91 -20.53 12.87
N ASN A 179 -3.65 -19.49 13.26
CA ASN A 179 -4.98 -19.66 13.86
C ASN A 179 -5.99 -20.18 12.82
N LEU A 180 -5.80 -19.83 11.54
CA LEU A 180 -6.63 -20.30 10.42
C LEU A 180 -6.23 -21.71 9.95
N SER A 181 -5.00 -22.14 10.25
CA SER A 181 -4.47 -23.43 9.84
C SER A 181 -5.33 -24.59 10.35
N TRP A 182 -5.55 -25.58 9.48
CA TRP A 182 -6.20 -26.84 9.83
C TRP A 182 -5.50 -27.60 10.96
N TYR A 183 -4.23 -27.28 11.22
CA TYR A 183 -3.38 -27.97 12.20
C TYR A 183 -3.27 -27.25 13.54
N LEU A 184 -4.04 -26.19 13.80
CA LEU A 184 -3.97 -25.44 15.07
C LEU A 184 -4.09 -26.35 16.30
N GLU A 185 -5.10 -27.23 16.36
CA GLU A 185 -5.28 -28.14 17.51
C GLU A 185 -4.11 -29.11 17.68
N ASP A 186 -3.58 -29.63 16.57
CA ASP A 186 -2.41 -30.51 16.58
C ASP A 186 -1.19 -29.77 17.11
N ASN A 187 -1.03 -28.51 16.71
CA ASN A 187 0.07 -27.65 17.14
C ASN A 187 -0.05 -27.28 18.63
N ILE A 188 -1.23 -26.89 19.11
CA ILE A 188 -1.49 -26.64 20.54
C ILE A 188 -1.11 -27.87 21.36
N ARG A 189 -1.62 -29.06 20.99
CA ARG A 189 -1.37 -30.31 21.72
C ARG A 189 0.11 -30.72 21.72
N THR A 190 0.83 -30.42 20.65
CA THR A 190 2.24 -30.83 20.47
C THR A 190 3.20 -29.86 21.14
N TYR A 191 2.91 -28.56 21.06
CA TYR A 191 3.87 -27.51 21.36
C TYR A 191 3.51 -26.68 22.62
N CYS A 192 2.25 -26.49 23.01
CA CYS A 192 1.98 -25.82 24.29
C CYS A 192 2.33 -26.72 25.48
N PHE A 193 2.91 -26.17 26.56
CA PHE A 193 3.18 -26.98 27.76
C PHE A 193 1.91 -27.31 28.55
N GLU A 194 0.88 -26.46 28.47
CA GLU A 194 -0.41 -26.63 29.14
C GLU A 194 -1.58 -26.45 28.15
N PRO A 195 -1.74 -27.36 27.16
CA PRO A 195 -2.66 -27.18 26.04
C PRO A 195 -4.14 -27.06 26.46
N SER A 196 -4.53 -27.63 27.60
CA SER A 196 -5.90 -27.57 28.11
C SER A 196 -6.29 -26.20 28.68
N LYS A 197 -5.31 -25.31 28.91
CA LYS A 197 -5.52 -23.96 29.45
C LYS A 197 -5.42 -22.86 28.38
N VAL A 198 -5.16 -23.23 27.13
CA VAL A 198 -5.10 -22.29 26.03
C VAL A 198 -6.51 -21.80 25.73
N ASP A 199 -6.71 -20.50 25.88
CA ASP A 199 -7.82 -19.79 25.29
C ASP A 199 -7.45 -19.39 23.85
N LYS A 200 -8.31 -19.71 22.88
CA LYS A 200 -8.07 -19.42 21.46
C LYS A 200 -8.61 -18.06 21.05
N ASP A 201 -9.48 -17.49 21.88
CA ASP A 201 -10.06 -16.17 21.67
C ASP A 201 -9.20 -15.07 22.35
N ASP A 202 -8.15 -15.46 23.08
CA ASP A 202 -7.12 -14.57 23.64
C ASP A 202 -6.33 -13.89 22.51
N GLU A 203 -6.40 -12.56 22.44
CA GLU A 203 -5.75 -11.77 21.38
C GLU A 203 -4.23 -11.97 21.35
N ASP A 204 -3.58 -12.00 22.51
CA ASP A 204 -2.14 -12.24 22.59
C ASP A 204 -1.75 -13.65 22.09
N PHE A 205 -2.62 -14.66 22.31
CA PHE A 205 -2.42 -16.00 21.75
C PHE A 205 -2.56 -15.98 20.23
N GLN A 206 -3.61 -15.35 19.70
CA GLN A 206 -3.81 -15.24 18.27
C GLN A 206 -2.65 -14.50 17.60
N GLU A 207 -2.22 -13.38 18.17
CA GLU A 207 -1.11 -12.58 17.68
C GLU A 207 0.20 -13.37 17.67
N SER A 208 0.48 -14.15 18.72
CA SER A 208 1.67 -15.01 18.78
C SER A 208 1.74 -16.05 17.65
N ASN A 209 0.62 -16.36 17.01
CA ASN A 209 0.49 -17.32 15.91
C ASN A 209 0.45 -16.66 14.52
N LYS A 210 0.57 -15.33 14.44
CA LYS A 210 0.67 -14.58 13.17
C LYS A 210 2.14 -14.46 12.75
N MET A 211 2.56 -15.32 11.83
CA MET A 211 3.97 -15.43 11.45
C MET A 211 4.29 -14.49 10.28
N HIS A 212 4.75 -13.28 10.60
CA HIS A 212 5.15 -12.21 9.67
C HIS A 212 6.40 -12.60 8.85
N SER A 213 6.21 -13.29 7.73
CA SER A 213 7.29 -14.04 7.06
C SER A 213 7.49 -13.72 5.58
N ILE A 214 8.70 -14.00 5.09
CA ILE A 214 9.03 -14.08 3.66
C ILE A 214 9.33 -15.55 3.36
N ASN A 215 8.53 -16.19 2.51
CA ASN A 215 8.59 -17.64 2.24
C ASN A 215 8.54 -18.52 3.51
N GLY A 216 7.95 -18.03 4.61
CA GLY A 216 7.88 -18.70 5.91
C GLY A 216 9.09 -18.52 6.81
N TYR A 217 10.01 -17.63 6.47
CA TYR A 217 11.11 -17.23 7.34
C TYR A 217 10.89 -15.82 7.88
N MET A 218 11.29 -15.63 9.14
CA MET A 218 11.20 -14.36 9.87
C MET A 218 12.61 -13.95 10.32
N TYR A 219 12.76 -12.72 10.82
CA TYR A 219 13.96 -12.19 11.49
C TYR A 219 15.28 -12.43 10.76
N GLY A 220 15.28 -12.34 9.43
CA GLY A 220 16.50 -12.43 8.61
C GLY A 220 16.93 -13.86 8.27
N TYR A 221 16.17 -14.90 8.60
CA TYR A 221 16.57 -16.30 8.44
C TYR A 221 16.38 -16.89 7.03
N LEU A 222 15.80 -16.14 6.08
CA LEU A 222 15.65 -16.59 4.70
C LEU A 222 17.03 -16.84 4.06
N PRO A 223 17.38 -18.08 3.67
CA PRO A 223 18.74 -18.42 3.27
C PRO A 223 19.01 -18.23 1.77
N ASN A 224 20.28 -18.05 1.41
CA ASN A 224 20.80 -18.17 0.03
C ASN A 224 20.19 -17.25 -1.03
N LEU A 225 19.87 -16.00 -0.67
CA LEU A 225 19.66 -14.92 -1.64
C LEU A 225 21.00 -14.27 -2.00
N THR A 226 21.78 -14.94 -2.85
CA THR A 226 23.11 -14.47 -3.27
C THR A 226 23.13 -14.15 -4.76
N MET A 227 23.71 -13.01 -5.12
CA MET A 227 23.86 -12.53 -6.49
C MET A 227 25.19 -11.80 -6.65
N CYS A 228 25.63 -11.59 -7.89
CA CYS A 228 26.82 -10.82 -8.20
C CYS A 228 26.50 -9.38 -8.60
N VAL A 229 27.44 -8.46 -8.34
CA VAL A 229 27.40 -7.11 -8.92
C VAL A 229 27.28 -7.22 -10.45
N GLU A 230 26.45 -6.36 -11.05
CA GLU A 230 26.05 -6.37 -12.47
C GLU A 230 25.12 -7.50 -12.91
N ASP A 231 24.71 -8.41 -12.02
CA ASP A 231 23.71 -9.42 -12.40
C ASP A 231 22.38 -8.77 -12.74
N LYS A 232 21.73 -9.25 -13.81
CA LYS A 232 20.34 -8.91 -14.06
C LYS A 232 19.46 -9.91 -13.32
N ILE A 233 18.85 -9.46 -12.23
CA ILE A 233 18.04 -10.31 -11.34
C ILE A 233 16.56 -10.10 -11.63
N LYS A 234 15.84 -11.20 -11.81
CA LYS A 234 14.37 -11.21 -11.88
C LYS A 234 13.79 -11.55 -10.51
N TRP A 235 12.95 -10.67 -9.98
CA TRP A 235 12.20 -10.89 -8.76
C TRP A 235 10.75 -11.18 -9.11
N HIS A 236 10.26 -12.35 -8.73
CA HIS A 236 8.87 -12.74 -8.78
C HIS A 236 8.28 -12.59 -7.38
N LEU A 237 7.46 -11.57 -7.19
CA LEU A 237 6.93 -11.19 -5.88
C LEU A 237 5.43 -11.41 -5.85
N PHE A 238 4.93 -11.94 -4.73
CA PHE A 238 3.49 -11.98 -4.50
C PHE A 238 3.12 -11.86 -3.02
N GLY A 239 1.96 -11.28 -2.76
CA GLY A 239 1.37 -11.20 -1.43
C GLY A 239 0.33 -12.30 -1.23
N MET A 240 0.16 -12.78 0.00
CA MET A 240 -0.83 -13.79 0.34
C MET A 240 -1.30 -13.66 1.80
N GLY A 241 -2.60 -13.80 2.05
CA GLY A 241 -3.16 -13.80 3.42
C GLY A 241 -4.49 -13.05 3.52
N ASN A 242 -4.63 -12.11 4.45
CA ASN A 242 -5.88 -11.46 4.84
C ASN A 242 -5.79 -9.90 4.84
N GLU A 243 -6.63 -9.23 5.63
CA GLU A 243 -6.70 -7.77 5.72
C GLU A 243 -5.42 -7.13 6.30
N ALA A 244 -4.67 -7.85 7.13
CA ALA A 244 -3.37 -7.39 7.64
C ALA A 244 -2.26 -7.49 6.58
N ASP A 245 -2.47 -8.24 5.49
CA ASP A 245 -1.44 -8.47 4.46
C ASP A 245 -1.28 -7.32 3.48
N ILE A 246 -1.01 -6.13 3.99
CA ILE A 246 -0.53 -4.97 3.24
C ILE A 246 0.98 -4.95 3.40
N HIS A 247 1.71 -5.29 2.34
CA HIS A 247 3.17 -5.38 2.39
C HIS A 247 3.82 -4.32 1.55
N SER A 248 4.88 -3.73 2.08
CA SER A 248 5.74 -2.79 1.36
C SER A 248 7.16 -3.34 1.31
N ALA A 249 7.44 -4.19 0.32
CA ALA A 249 8.72 -4.87 0.16
C ALA A 249 9.79 -3.88 -0.30
N TYR A 250 10.74 -3.56 0.58
CA TYR A 250 11.81 -2.60 0.34
C TYR A 250 13.18 -3.29 0.27
N PHE A 251 13.88 -3.08 -0.84
CA PHE A 251 15.21 -3.61 -1.08
C PHE A 251 16.27 -2.56 -0.73
N HIS A 252 16.84 -2.64 0.46
CA HIS A 252 17.72 -1.59 0.98
C HIS A 252 18.92 -1.35 0.06
N GLY A 253 19.15 -0.08 -0.27
CA GLY A 253 20.30 0.36 -1.07
C GLY A 253 20.27 -0.04 -2.55
N GLN A 254 19.17 -0.64 -3.02
CA GLN A 254 18.96 -1.01 -4.41
C GLN A 254 17.68 -0.35 -4.95
N THR A 255 17.57 -0.27 -6.27
CA THR A 255 16.31 0.09 -6.94
C THR A 255 15.92 -1.02 -7.91
N LEU A 256 14.64 -1.05 -8.26
CA LEU A 256 14.07 -2.01 -9.20
C LEU A 256 13.37 -1.26 -10.34
N ILE A 257 13.13 -2.01 -11.41
CA ILE A 257 12.23 -1.62 -12.49
C ILE A 257 10.99 -2.50 -12.42
N GLU A 258 9.84 -1.85 -12.20
CA GLU A 258 8.50 -2.44 -12.24
C GLU A 258 7.74 -1.80 -13.41
N ARG A 259 7.32 -2.59 -14.41
CA ARG A 259 6.58 -2.09 -15.59
C ARG A 259 7.20 -0.84 -16.24
N HIS A 260 8.52 -0.86 -16.43
CA HIS A 260 9.32 0.26 -16.94
C HIS A 260 9.42 1.50 -16.05
N HIS A 261 8.93 1.46 -14.82
CA HIS A 261 9.05 2.54 -13.85
C HIS A 261 10.08 2.21 -12.77
N ARG A 262 10.88 3.20 -12.38
CA ARG A 262 11.82 3.06 -11.27
C ARG A 262 11.06 3.03 -9.94
N VAL A 263 11.32 2.00 -9.15
CA VAL A 263 10.77 1.82 -7.79
C VAL A 263 11.87 1.34 -6.85
N ASP A 264 11.65 1.42 -5.54
CA ASP A 264 12.50 0.78 -4.52
C ASP A 264 11.68 -0.03 -3.50
N THR A 265 10.44 0.40 -3.26
CA THR A 265 9.40 -0.30 -2.52
C THR A 265 8.35 -0.87 -3.49
N ILE A 266 7.92 -2.12 -3.25
CA ILE A 266 6.85 -2.79 -4.00
C ILE A 266 5.71 -3.14 -3.04
N SER A 267 4.50 -2.66 -3.35
CA SER A 267 3.29 -2.96 -2.58
C SER A 267 2.69 -4.31 -2.98
N LEU A 268 2.43 -5.19 -2.02
CA LEU A 268 1.84 -6.51 -2.23
C LEU A 268 0.65 -6.69 -1.27
N PHE A 269 -0.49 -7.10 -1.82
CA PHE A 269 -1.73 -7.44 -1.09
C PHE A 269 -2.06 -8.92 -1.31
N PRO A 270 -3.08 -9.50 -0.65
CA PRO A 270 -3.51 -10.87 -0.92
C PRO A 270 -3.71 -11.12 -2.42
N ALA A 271 -2.98 -12.11 -2.96
CA ALA A 271 -2.95 -12.49 -4.37
C ALA A 271 -2.56 -11.36 -5.35
N THR A 272 -1.77 -10.38 -4.90
CA THR A 272 -1.06 -9.46 -5.81
C THR A 272 0.14 -10.17 -6.42
N PHE A 273 0.30 -10.12 -7.74
CA PHE A 273 1.43 -10.72 -8.45
C PHE A 273 2.23 -9.65 -9.19
N ILE A 274 3.51 -9.53 -8.85
CA ILE A 274 4.41 -8.54 -9.44
C ILE A 274 5.68 -9.24 -9.92
N ASP A 275 6.24 -8.71 -10.99
CA ASP A 275 7.56 -9.05 -11.46
C ASP A 275 8.40 -7.77 -11.59
N ALA A 276 9.62 -7.82 -11.08
CA ALA A 276 10.51 -6.67 -11.04
C ALA A 276 11.93 -7.09 -11.42
N VAL A 277 12.69 -6.14 -11.97
CA VAL A 277 14.08 -6.38 -12.39
C VAL A 277 15.01 -5.50 -11.58
N MET A 278 16.09 -6.08 -11.08
CA MET A 278 17.14 -5.40 -10.33
C MET A 278 18.49 -5.64 -10.99
N VAL A 279 19.37 -4.62 -10.96
CA VAL A 279 20.80 -4.78 -11.25
C VAL A 279 21.57 -4.27 -10.04
N PRO A 280 22.15 -5.15 -9.20
CA PRO A 280 22.79 -4.74 -7.96
C PRO A 280 24.17 -4.14 -8.24
N ARG A 281 24.48 -3.03 -7.58
CA ARG A 281 25.74 -2.28 -7.79
C ARG A 281 26.71 -2.33 -6.62
N SER A 282 26.17 -2.26 -5.41
CA SER A 282 26.97 -2.13 -4.20
C SER A 282 27.20 -3.51 -3.57
N PRO A 283 28.43 -4.04 -3.55
CA PRO A 283 28.72 -5.30 -2.89
C PRO A 283 28.49 -5.18 -1.37
N GLY A 284 28.00 -6.26 -0.76
CA GLY A 284 27.68 -6.31 0.66
C GLY A 284 26.46 -7.16 0.95
N GLU A 285 26.18 -7.30 2.25
CA GLU A 285 24.93 -7.88 2.75
C GLU A 285 23.92 -6.75 2.97
N TRP A 286 22.71 -6.91 2.41
CA TRP A 286 21.65 -5.93 2.36
C TRP A 286 20.37 -6.48 2.98
N LEU A 287 19.58 -5.59 3.58
CA LEU A 287 18.29 -5.93 4.16
C LEU A 287 17.20 -5.91 3.08
N LEU A 288 16.37 -6.94 3.07
CA LEU A 288 15.07 -6.94 2.44
C LEU A 288 14.04 -6.99 3.56
N SER A 289 13.14 -6.01 3.63
CA SER A 289 12.10 -6.03 4.66
C SER A 289 10.79 -5.49 4.15
N CYS A 290 9.70 -5.88 4.80
CA CYS A 290 8.48 -5.09 4.75
C CYS A 290 8.74 -3.74 5.45
N GLN A 291 8.08 -2.66 5.03
CA GLN A 291 8.14 -1.35 5.66
C GLN A 291 6.86 -0.95 6.39
N VAL A 292 5.93 -1.88 6.55
CA VAL A 292 4.77 -1.70 7.43
C VAL A 292 5.23 -1.90 8.87
N ASN A 293 4.88 -0.96 9.76
CA ASN A 293 5.40 -0.91 11.13
C ASN A 293 5.27 -2.26 11.86
N ASP A 294 4.06 -2.78 11.95
CA ASP A 294 3.76 -4.01 12.70
C ASP A 294 4.44 -5.22 12.07
N HIS A 295 4.59 -5.25 10.74
CA HIS A 295 5.31 -6.31 10.04
C HIS A 295 6.82 -6.25 10.28
N ILE A 296 7.42 -5.06 10.40
CA ILE A 296 8.84 -4.91 10.76
C ILE A 296 9.07 -5.45 12.18
N GLU A 297 8.25 -5.02 13.14
CA GLU A 297 8.36 -5.46 14.54
C GLU A 297 8.09 -6.96 14.69
N GLY A 298 7.13 -7.47 13.91
CA GLY A 298 6.82 -8.89 13.77
C GLY A 298 7.94 -9.71 13.13
N GLY A 299 8.93 -9.06 12.50
CA GLY A 299 10.13 -9.70 11.99
C GLY A 299 10.08 -10.07 10.51
N MET A 300 9.25 -9.42 9.69
CA MET A 300 9.21 -9.65 8.24
C MET A 300 10.45 -9.07 7.53
N GLN A 301 11.57 -9.79 7.68
CA GLN A 301 12.90 -9.37 7.28
C GLN A 301 13.69 -10.56 6.72
N ALA A 302 14.49 -10.30 5.70
CA ALA A 302 15.42 -11.21 5.06
C ALA A 302 16.74 -10.49 4.75
N LEU A 303 17.82 -11.23 4.56
CA LEU A 303 19.10 -10.69 4.10
C LEU A 303 19.39 -11.24 2.71
N PHE A 304 19.93 -10.40 1.83
CA PHE A 304 20.49 -10.82 0.55
C PHE A 304 21.92 -10.34 0.41
N LYS A 305 22.74 -11.10 -0.31
CA LYS A 305 24.18 -10.88 -0.45
C LYS A 305 24.51 -10.56 -1.89
N VAL A 306 25.17 -9.42 -2.09
CA VAL A 306 25.73 -8.99 -3.37
C VAL A 306 27.25 -9.17 -3.33
N GLU A 307 27.77 -10.06 -4.16
CA GLU A 307 29.18 -10.40 -4.24
C GLU A 307 29.88 -9.70 -5.41
N ASP A 308 31.15 -9.33 -5.22
CA ASP A 308 31.97 -8.87 -6.34
C ASP A 308 32.54 -10.08 -7.09
N CYS A 309 31.86 -10.47 -8.17
CA CYS A 309 32.24 -11.59 -9.02
C CYS A 309 33.15 -11.17 -10.18
N LYS A 310 33.75 -9.98 -10.13
CA LYS A 310 34.70 -9.45 -11.14
C LYS A 310 34.12 -9.34 -12.56
N LYS A 311 32.81 -9.10 -12.69
CA LYS A 311 32.18 -8.73 -13.97
C LYS A 311 32.65 -7.33 -14.40
N SER A 312 32.70 -7.08 -15.70
CA SER A 312 33.11 -5.77 -16.23
C SER A 312 32.08 -4.71 -15.85
N THR A 313 32.40 -3.88 -14.86
CA THR A 313 31.59 -2.72 -14.49
C THR A 313 31.78 -1.62 -15.54
N PRO A 314 30.69 -1.03 -16.07
CA PRO A 314 30.80 0.19 -16.89
C PRO A 314 31.58 1.25 -16.11
N GLY A 315 32.59 1.85 -16.76
CA GLY A 315 33.43 2.87 -16.13
C GLY A 315 32.58 4.02 -15.61
N TYR A 316 32.42 4.08 -14.29
CA TYR A 316 31.62 5.09 -13.65
C TYR A 316 32.41 6.41 -13.61
N SER A 317 31.91 7.46 -14.26
CA SER A 317 32.55 8.78 -14.16
C SER A 317 32.40 9.27 -12.72
N GLU A 318 33.50 9.58 -12.04
CA GLU A 318 33.42 10.23 -10.73
C GLU A 318 32.53 11.48 -10.82
N SER A 319 31.52 11.54 -9.95
CA SER A 319 30.60 12.66 -9.87
C SER A 319 31.36 13.96 -9.62
N THR A 320 31.25 14.92 -10.54
CA THR A 320 31.95 16.20 -10.45
C THR A 320 31.19 17.23 -9.62
N LYS A 321 29.91 16.99 -9.30
CA LYS A 321 29.04 17.96 -8.60
C LYS A 321 28.43 17.35 -7.34
N ILE A 322 28.80 17.92 -6.20
CA ILE A 322 28.35 17.52 -4.87
C ILE A 322 27.30 18.52 -4.39
N ARG A 323 26.14 18.02 -3.96
CA ARG A 323 25.12 18.81 -3.26
C ARG A 323 25.25 18.62 -1.76
N GLN A 324 25.64 19.70 -1.10
CA GLN A 324 25.86 19.72 0.34
C GLN A 324 24.59 20.13 1.08
N TYR A 325 24.23 19.37 2.12
CA TYR A 325 23.16 19.68 3.05
C TYR A 325 23.68 19.59 4.49
N PHE A 326 23.17 20.45 5.38
CA PHE A 326 23.49 20.45 6.80
C PHE A 326 22.20 20.26 7.58
N LEU A 327 21.98 19.06 8.11
CA LEU A 327 20.73 18.69 8.77
C LEU A 327 20.96 18.42 10.25
N ALA A 328 20.02 18.79 11.11
CA ALA A 328 20.01 18.35 12.50
C ALA A 328 18.67 17.76 12.91
N ALA A 329 18.70 16.75 13.77
CA ALA A 329 17.52 16.28 14.48
C ALA A 329 17.33 17.16 15.73
N GLU A 330 16.16 17.78 15.85
CA GLU A 330 15.82 18.69 16.97
C GLU A 330 14.48 18.32 17.58
N GLU A 331 14.38 18.49 18.90
CA GLU A 331 13.14 18.29 19.64
C GLU A 331 12.30 19.57 19.63
N ILE A 332 11.03 19.47 19.21
CA ILE A 332 10.08 20.58 19.18
C ILE A 332 8.77 20.19 19.86
N ILE A 333 7.93 21.17 20.19
CA ILE A 333 6.50 20.93 20.43
C ILE A 333 5.77 21.17 19.12
N TRP A 334 5.06 20.16 18.65
CA TRP A 334 4.25 20.18 17.43
C TRP A 334 2.77 20.25 17.80
N ASN A 335 2.03 21.15 17.16
CA ASN A 335 0.57 21.28 17.30
C ASN A 335 -0.08 20.86 15.99
N TYR A 336 -0.90 19.81 16.01
CA TYR A 336 -1.57 19.26 14.83
C TYR A 336 -2.73 20.13 14.31
N GLY A 337 -3.27 21.01 15.15
CA GLY A 337 -4.40 21.90 14.87
C GLY A 337 -4.14 23.33 15.36
N PRO A 338 -3.15 24.06 14.79
CA PRO A 338 -2.73 25.37 15.28
C PRO A 338 -3.81 26.45 15.27
N SER A 339 -4.87 26.34 14.46
CA SER A 339 -5.99 27.29 14.47
C SER A 339 -7.01 27.03 15.58
N ALA A 340 -6.92 25.87 16.25
CA ALA A 340 -7.91 25.34 17.18
C ALA A 340 -9.32 25.14 16.57
N VAL A 341 -9.45 25.18 15.24
CA VAL A 341 -10.73 25.10 14.51
C VAL A 341 -10.68 24.00 13.45
N ASN A 342 -11.77 23.25 13.34
CA ASN A 342 -12.04 22.40 12.18
C ASN A 342 -12.52 23.29 11.02
N HIS A 343 -11.68 23.49 10.00
CA HIS A 343 -11.98 24.41 8.89
C HIS A 343 -13.12 23.93 7.97
N PHE A 344 -13.57 22.68 8.10
CA PHE A 344 -14.67 22.12 7.31
C PHE A 344 -16.04 22.32 7.98
N THR A 345 -16.10 22.27 9.32
CA THR A 345 -17.34 22.48 10.09
C THR A 345 -17.45 23.90 10.65
N GLY A 346 -16.32 24.60 10.81
CA GLY A 346 -16.22 25.91 11.44
C GLY A 346 -16.29 25.87 12.98
N GLN A 347 -16.26 24.68 13.58
CA GLN A 347 -16.33 24.47 15.03
C GLN A 347 -14.93 24.37 15.66
N GLU A 348 -14.83 24.65 16.96
CA GLU A 348 -13.61 24.44 17.73
C GLU A 348 -13.27 22.94 17.82
N LEU A 349 -11.98 22.59 17.70
CA LEU A 349 -11.54 21.20 17.63
C LEU A 349 -11.92 20.39 18.87
N ILE A 350 -11.98 21.03 20.03
CA ILE A 350 -12.31 20.40 21.32
C ILE A 350 -13.81 20.23 21.55
N VAL A 351 -14.68 20.76 20.68
CA VAL A 351 -16.15 20.65 20.81
C VAL A 351 -16.75 19.87 19.64
N ASP A 352 -16.12 19.97 18.46
CA ASP A 352 -16.51 19.24 17.26
C ASP A 352 -16.48 17.72 17.51
N SER A 353 -17.56 17.06 17.14
CA SER A 353 -17.79 15.64 17.45
C SER A 353 -16.80 14.69 16.78
N GLU A 354 -16.20 15.10 15.65
CA GLU A 354 -15.18 14.28 14.97
C GLU A 354 -13.81 14.50 15.61
N SER A 355 -13.44 15.75 15.90
CA SER A 355 -12.09 16.07 16.35
C SER A 355 -11.88 16.02 17.86
N HIS A 356 -12.93 16.06 18.68
CA HIS A 356 -12.82 16.07 20.15
C HIS A 356 -11.93 14.93 20.67
N ILE A 357 -12.09 13.71 20.12
CA ILE A 357 -11.36 12.51 20.55
C ILE A 357 -9.83 12.71 20.53
N PHE A 358 -9.31 13.46 19.56
CA PHE A 358 -7.86 13.65 19.35
C PHE A 358 -7.32 14.95 19.97
N PHE A 359 -8.20 15.92 20.23
CA PHE A 359 -7.81 17.27 20.67
C PHE A 359 -8.18 17.58 22.12
N GLU A 360 -9.03 16.77 22.76
CA GLU A 360 -9.34 16.90 24.18
C GLU A 360 -8.07 16.74 25.03
N GLN A 361 -7.82 17.73 25.89
CA GLN A 361 -6.77 17.66 26.91
C GLN A 361 -7.44 17.56 28.28
N SER A 362 -7.12 16.51 29.04
CA SER A 362 -7.80 16.19 30.30
C SER A 362 -6.85 15.60 31.35
N GLU A 363 -7.39 15.03 32.44
CA GLU A 363 -6.58 14.26 33.40
C GLU A 363 -5.87 13.07 32.76
N THR A 364 -6.50 12.46 31.75
CA THR A 364 -6.05 11.21 31.12
C THR A 364 -5.82 11.32 29.60
N ARG A 365 -5.78 12.53 29.05
CA ARG A 365 -5.60 12.77 27.61
C ARG A 365 -4.57 13.87 27.35
N ILE A 366 -3.67 13.64 26.39
CA ILE A 366 -2.57 14.55 26.04
C ILE A 366 -3.09 15.77 25.26
N GLY A 367 -4.07 15.58 24.38
CA GLY A 367 -4.63 16.61 23.50
C GLY A 367 -3.85 16.78 22.19
N GLY A 368 -4.02 17.90 21.51
CA GLY A 368 -3.51 18.09 20.14
C GLY A 368 -2.05 18.53 19.98
N SER A 369 -1.25 18.54 21.05
CA SER A 369 0.14 19.02 21.02
C SER A 369 1.12 18.03 21.64
N TYR A 370 2.18 17.70 20.91
CA TYR A 370 3.14 16.65 21.27
C TYR A 370 4.57 17.12 21.09
N LYS A 371 5.45 16.68 21.98
CA LYS A 371 6.90 16.75 21.79
C LYS A 371 7.31 15.72 20.74
N LYS A 372 8.06 16.19 19.74
CA LYS A 372 8.49 15.43 18.56
C LYS A 372 9.95 15.70 18.21
N ALA A 373 10.58 14.82 17.44
CA ALA A 373 11.88 15.05 16.84
C ALA A 373 11.73 15.26 15.33
N ILE A 374 12.34 16.32 14.78
CA ILE A 374 12.24 16.65 13.36
C ILE A 374 13.59 16.99 12.74
N TYR A 375 13.71 16.82 11.43
CA TYR A 375 14.87 17.30 10.68
C TYR A 375 14.76 18.80 10.38
N LYS A 376 15.79 19.57 10.73
CA LYS A 376 15.94 21.00 10.39
C LYS A 376 17.17 21.22 9.52
N GLU A 377 17.04 22.12 8.53
CA GLU A 377 18.16 22.53 7.67
C GLU A 377 18.92 23.72 8.28
N TYR A 378 20.24 23.68 8.18
CA TYR A 378 21.16 24.74 8.56
C TYR A 378 21.90 25.30 7.35
N THR A 379 22.40 26.52 7.48
CA THR A 379 23.17 27.18 6.42
C THR A 379 24.55 26.54 6.21
N ASP A 380 25.18 26.03 7.27
CA ASP A 380 26.50 25.41 7.24
C ASP A 380 26.74 24.40 8.38
N GLY A 381 27.95 23.84 8.43
CA GLY A 381 28.37 22.82 9.40
C GLY A 381 28.62 23.32 10.83
N SER A 382 28.45 24.62 11.11
CA SER A 382 28.49 25.14 12.49
C SER A 382 27.21 24.82 13.26
N PHE A 383 26.10 24.57 12.54
CA PHE A 383 24.76 24.35 13.10
C PHE A 383 24.29 25.48 14.02
N THR A 384 24.58 26.73 13.69
CA THR A 384 24.14 27.91 14.47
C THR A 384 22.92 28.61 13.89
N GLU A 385 22.83 28.76 12.56
CA GLU A 385 21.72 29.46 11.90
C GLU A 385 20.87 28.50 11.07
N HIS A 386 19.57 28.45 11.36
CA HIS A 386 18.60 27.72 10.55
C HIS A 386 18.48 28.35 9.17
N LYS A 387 18.48 27.53 8.13
CA LYS A 387 18.09 27.98 6.80
C LYS A 387 16.58 28.23 6.80
N LYS A 388 16.18 29.47 6.52
CA LYS A 388 14.77 29.85 6.52
C LYS A 388 14.04 29.16 5.37
N ARG A 389 12.93 28.49 5.68
CA ARG A 389 12.00 27.96 4.67
C ARG A 389 11.46 29.12 3.82
N LEU A 390 11.37 28.89 2.53
CA LEU A 390 10.73 29.81 1.59
C LEU A 390 9.21 29.80 1.79
N ALA A 391 8.52 30.84 1.35
CA ALA A 391 7.06 30.93 1.45
C ALA A 391 6.35 29.75 0.74
N GLU A 392 6.93 29.25 -0.35
CA GLU A 392 6.45 28.08 -1.08
C GLU A 392 6.67 26.76 -0.34
N GLU A 393 7.59 26.70 0.62
CA GLU A 393 7.87 25.54 1.46
C GLU A 393 7.06 25.54 2.77
N ALA A 394 6.17 26.52 2.95
CA ALA A 394 5.31 26.61 4.12
C ALA A 394 4.47 25.34 4.34
N HIS A 395 4.14 24.64 3.24
CA HIS A 395 3.34 23.41 3.28
C HIS A 395 4.10 22.21 3.86
N LEU A 396 5.44 22.23 3.96
CA LEU A 396 6.19 21.07 4.43
C LEU A 396 5.83 20.66 5.86
N GLY A 397 5.30 21.58 6.68
CA GLY A 397 4.84 21.25 8.03
C GLY A 397 5.92 20.57 8.85
N LEU A 398 5.60 19.37 9.34
CA LEU A 398 6.48 18.54 10.15
C LEU A 398 7.66 17.93 9.37
N LEU A 399 7.55 17.82 8.04
CA LEU A 399 8.57 17.20 7.20
C LEU A 399 9.93 17.90 7.30
N GLY A 400 10.99 17.11 7.17
CA GLY A 400 12.34 17.60 6.93
C GLY A 400 12.45 18.44 5.63
N PRO A 401 13.58 19.14 5.44
CA PRO A 401 13.86 19.86 4.21
C PRO A 401 13.95 18.93 2.98
N VAL A 402 13.68 19.46 1.79
CA VAL A 402 13.74 18.68 0.56
C VAL A 402 15.20 18.46 0.12
N ILE A 403 15.65 17.21 0.13
CA ILE A 403 16.93 16.81 -0.48
C ILE A 403 16.70 16.61 -1.98
N ARG A 404 17.60 17.09 -2.83
CA ARG A 404 17.45 17.01 -4.30
C ARG A 404 18.77 16.64 -4.94
N ALA A 405 18.73 15.87 -6.01
CA ALA A 405 19.89 15.63 -6.88
C ALA A 405 19.46 15.28 -8.31
N GLU A 406 20.36 15.54 -9.26
CA GLU A 406 20.28 15.02 -10.62
C GLU A 406 21.13 13.76 -10.78
N VAL A 407 20.77 12.93 -11.75
CA VAL A 407 21.60 11.81 -12.21
C VAL A 407 23.02 12.28 -12.55
N GLY A 408 24.00 11.59 -11.98
CA GLY A 408 25.43 11.87 -12.07
C GLY A 408 25.97 12.80 -10.98
N GLU A 409 25.12 13.32 -10.08
CA GLU A 409 25.54 14.10 -8.92
C GLU A 409 25.75 13.22 -7.68
N ARG A 410 26.37 13.78 -6.64
CA ARG A 410 26.52 13.16 -5.32
C ARG A 410 25.84 14.01 -4.25
N ILE A 411 25.07 13.38 -3.37
CA ILE A 411 24.47 14.03 -2.20
C ILE A 411 25.42 13.86 -1.02
N ARG A 412 25.75 14.96 -0.33
CA ARG A 412 26.47 14.94 0.95
C ARG A 412 25.62 15.57 2.04
N VAL A 413 25.26 14.80 3.04
CA VAL A 413 24.46 15.27 4.19
C VAL A 413 25.31 15.21 5.45
N THR A 414 25.70 16.37 5.97
CA THR A 414 26.32 16.46 7.29
C THR A 414 25.20 16.57 8.33
N PHE A 415 24.99 15.50 9.08
CA PHE A 415 23.94 15.36 10.07
C PHE A 415 24.48 15.53 11.49
N ARG A 416 23.88 16.44 12.26
CA ARG A 416 24.17 16.61 13.69
C ARG A 416 22.97 16.24 14.53
N ASN A 417 23.15 15.34 15.49
CA ASN A 417 22.07 14.98 16.40
C ASN A 417 22.01 15.97 17.57
N LYS A 418 20.98 16.82 17.64
CA LYS A 418 20.72 17.73 18.77
C LYS A 418 19.62 17.21 19.71
N ALA A 419 19.02 16.06 19.41
CA ALA A 419 18.03 15.42 20.25
C ALA A 419 18.69 14.57 21.36
N ARG A 420 17.88 14.11 22.33
CA ARG A 420 18.35 13.31 23.48
C ARG A 420 18.55 11.83 23.16
N ARG A 421 18.11 11.36 21.99
CA ARG A 421 18.19 9.96 21.55
C ARG A 421 19.08 9.81 20.32
N PRO A 422 19.71 8.65 20.13
CA PRO A 422 20.44 8.36 18.90
C PRO A 422 19.48 8.28 17.71
N PHE A 423 19.85 8.89 16.59
CA PHE A 423 19.09 8.90 15.35
C PHE A 423 20.03 8.70 14.15
N SER A 424 19.48 8.45 12.97
CA SER A 424 20.24 8.29 11.73
C SER A 424 19.55 8.99 10.56
N ILE A 425 20.09 8.81 9.34
CA ILE A 425 19.40 9.14 8.09
C ILE A 425 19.59 7.99 7.10
N GLN A 426 18.49 7.32 6.78
CA GLN A 426 18.37 6.29 5.75
C GLN A 426 17.58 6.86 4.57
N PRO A 427 18.16 6.95 3.37
CA PRO A 427 17.45 7.41 2.18
C PRO A 427 16.78 6.24 1.44
N HIS A 428 15.71 6.57 0.72
CA HIS A 428 15.13 5.80 -0.38
C HIS A 428 15.72 6.24 -1.74
N GLY A 429 15.65 5.35 -2.73
CA GLY A 429 15.90 5.68 -4.13
C GLY A 429 17.29 6.20 -4.54
N VAL A 430 18.31 6.04 -3.70
CA VAL A 430 19.70 6.45 -3.99
C VAL A 430 20.69 5.32 -3.73
N SER A 431 21.84 5.37 -4.41
CA SER A 431 22.89 4.37 -4.20
C SER A 431 23.67 4.72 -2.94
N THR A 432 23.73 3.76 -2.02
CA THR A 432 24.50 3.89 -0.78
C THR A 432 25.56 2.81 -0.72
N ARG A 433 26.68 3.13 -0.06
CA ARG A 433 27.68 2.14 0.33
C ARG A 433 27.26 1.52 1.66
N ARG A 434 27.64 0.26 1.88
CA ARG A 434 27.28 -0.45 3.12
C ARG A 434 27.70 0.30 4.40
N SER A 435 28.86 0.95 4.39
CA SER A 435 29.36 1.75 5.52
C SER A 435 28.55 3.03 5.79
N GLY A 436 27.83 3.54 4.78
CA GLY A 436 26.99 4.74 4.86
C GLY A 436 25.50 4.47 5.02
N ALA A 437 25.09 3.22 5.26
CA ALA A 437 23.71 2.86 5.51
C ALA A 437 23.24 3.42 6.86
N GLY A 438 22.06 4.06 6.87
CA GLY A 438 21.44 4.64 8.06
C GLY A 438 20.70 3.62 8.92
N ALA A 439 20.48 2.40 8.42
CA ALA A 439 19.88 1.30 9.15
C ALA A 439 20.92 0.27 9.62
N ARG A 440 20.64 -0.37 10.76
CA ARG A 440 21.47 -1.45 11.32
C ARG A 440 20.93 -2.82 10.89
N PHE A 441 21.74 -3.62 10.23
CA PHE A 441 21.40 -4.99 9.79
C PHE A 441 22.66 -5.83 9.55
N GLY A 442 22.53 -7.17 9.49
CA GLY A 442 23.63 -8.08 9.17
C GLY A 442 24.66 -8.29 10.29
N THR A 443 25.72 -9.05 10.00
CA THR A 443 26.69 -9.57 11.00
C THR A 443 27.99 -8.76 11.17
N GLY A 444 28.03 -7.52 10.66
CA GLY A 444 29.22 -6.65 10.67
C GLY A 444 29.33 -5.72 11.90
N THR A 445 30.51 -5.08 12.06
CA THR A 445 30.77 -4.05 13.08
C THR A 445 29.84 -2.84 12.92
N ASP A 446 29.34 -2.33 14.05
CA ASP A 446 28.45 -1.17 14.10
C ASP A 446 28.98 0.02 13.31
N SER A 447 28.24 0.45 12.28
CA SER A 447 28.57 1.68 11.55
C SER A 447 28.10 2.89 12.35
N PRO A 448 28.95 3.92 12.54
CA PRO A 448 28.52 5.20 13.08
C PRO A 448 27.37 5.85 12.27
N ALA A 449 27.21 5.46 11.00
CA ALA A 449 26.13 5.93 10.13
C ALA A 449 24.74 5.46 10.60
N SER A 450 24.63 4.25 11.16
CA SER A 450 23.35 3.69 11.59
C SER A 450 22.95 4.09 13.02
N HIS A 451 23.78 4.87 13.72
CA HIS A 451 23.57 5.21 15.13
C HIS A 451 24.34 6.47 15.53
N VAL A 452 23.83 7.65 15.16
CA VAL A 452 24.48 8.92 15.51
C VAL A 452 24.02 9.34 16.90
N SER A 453 24.89 9.19 17.89
CA SER A 453 24.60 9.51 19.29
C SER A 453 24.24 11.00 19.51
N PRO A 454 23.52 11.33 20.60
CA PRO A 454 23.27 12.72 20.99
C PRO A 454 24.54 13.58 21.02
N GLY A 455 24.49 14.74 20.37
CA GLY A 455 25.61 15.67 20.24
C GLY A 455 26.63 15.31 19.16
N ALA A 456 26.61 14.08 18.62
CA ALA A 456 27.53 13.64 17.57
C ALA A 456 27.14 14.19 16.20
N THR A 457 28.10 14.12 15.27
CA THR A 457 27.91 14.52 13.87
C THR A 457 28.44 13.42 12.96
N PHE A 458 27.69 13.08 11.93
CA PHE A 458 28.09 12.14 10.89
C PHE A 458 27.84 12.74 9.51
N THR A 459 28.64 12.36 8.51
CA THR A 459 28.44 12.83 7.13
C THR A 459 28.12 11.65 6.24
N TYR A 460 26.91 11.65 5.69
CA TYR A 460 26.45 10.68 4.70
C TYR A 460 26.84 11.14 3.30
N GLU A 461 27.23 10.18 2.46
CA GLU A 461 27.45 10.38 1.03
C GLU A 461 26.65 9.36 0.24
N TRP A 462 25.80 9.84 -0.67
CA TRP A 462 24.97 9.00 -1.53
C TRP A 462 25.23 9.36 -2.99
N ASP A 463 25.45 8.33 -3.79
CA ASP A 463 25.67 8.47 -5.23
C ASP A 463 24.32 8.39 -5.96
N VAL A 464 24.17 9.19 -7.03
CA VAL A 464 22.96 9.20 -7.86
C VAL A 464 23.32 8.73 -9.28
N PRO A 465 23.60 7.43 -9.47
CA PRO A 465 23.82 6.86 -10.78
C PRO A 465 22.60 6.92 -11.70
N GLU A 466 22.85 6.67 -12.97
CA GLU A 466 21.81 6.56 -13.99
C GLU A 466 20.77 5.47 -13.65
N ASP A 467 21.20 4.39 -13.01
CA ASP A 467 20.34 3.28 -12.63
C ASP A 467 19.54 3.49 -11.32
N VAL A 468 19.71 4.60 -10.60
CA VAL A 468 18.72 5.04 -9.59
C VAL A 468 17.89 6.23 -10.09
N GLY A 469 18.22 6.75 -11.27
CA GLY A 469 17.49 7.82 -11.92
C GLY A 469 16.15 7.40 -12.52
N PRO A 470 15.34 8.39 -12.95
CA PRO A 470 14.10 8.14 -13.69
C PRO A 470 14.38 7.40 -15.01
N THR A 471 13.54 6.41 -15.31
CA THR A 471 13.53 5.73 -16.63
C THR A 471 12.97 6.65 -17.73
N ASP A 472 12.88 6.17 -18.97
CA ASP A 472 12.25 6.90 -20.08
C ASP A 472 10.74 7.12 -19.90
N GLN A 473 10.05 6.27 -19.12
CA GLN A 473 8.61 6.38 -18.88
C GLN A 473 8.27 7.17 -17.60
N ASP A 474 9.27 7.45 -16.78
CA ASP A 474 9.10 8.22 -15.54
C ASP A 474 8.97 9.73 -15.79
N PRO A 475 8.49 10.52 -14.82
CA PRO A 475 8.61 11.98 -14.85
C PRO A 475 10.07 12.45 -14.74
N ASP A 476 10.30 13.75 -14.96
CA ASP A 476 11.64 14.35 -14.88
C ASP A 476 12.29 14.20 -13.50
N CYS A 477 11.48 14.06 -12.45
CA CYS A 477 11.93 13.83 -11.09
C CYS A 477 11.04 12.78 -10.42
N LEU A 478 11.68 11.87 -9.68
CA LEU A 478 11.02 10.88 -8.84
C LEU A 478 11.01 11.34 -7.38
N THR A 479 9.89 11.12 -6.72
CA THR A 479 9.72 11.28 -5.27
C THR A 479 10.34 10.09 -4.56
N TRP A 480 11.12 10.37 -3.53
CA TRP A 480 11.60 9.44 -2.52
C TRP A 480 11.45 10.09 -1.14
N LEU A 481 11.79 9.36 -0.09
CA LEU A 481 11.85 9.88 1.28
C LEU A 481 13.18 9.52 1.95
N TYR A 482 13.49 10.20 3.04
CA TYR A 482 14.55 9.83 3.95
C TYR A 482 14.02 9.89 5.38
N TYR A 483 14.51 9.02 6.24
CA TYR A 483 13.98 8.83 7.59
C TYR A 483 15.08 8.36 8.53
N SER A 484 14.84 8.41 9.84
CA SER A 484 15.75 7.75 10.80
C SER A 484 15.39 6.28 10.91
N ALA A 485 16.40 5.43 10.87
CA ALA A 485 16.27 3.98 10.89
C ALA A 485 17.09 3.33 12.02
N VAL A 486 17.27 4.05 13.13
CA VAL A 486 17.79 3.46 14.37
C VAL A 486 16.73 2.50 14.92
N ASP A 487 15.49 2.98 14.93
CA ASP A 487 14.27 2.22 15.16
C ASP A 487 13.23 2.79 14.20
N ALA A 488 13.09 2.17 13.02
CA ALA A 488 12.33 2.76 11.92
C ALA A 488 10.90 3.12 12.30
N VAL A 489 10.26 2.29 13.14
CA VAL A 489 8.86 2.49 13.60
C VAL A 489 8.77 3.68 14.53
N ARG A 490 9.55 3.67 15.61
CA ARG A 490 9.46 4.71 16.65
C ARG A 490 10.02 6.05 16.18
N ASP A 491 11.07 6.02 15.36
CA ASP A 491 11.72 7.22 14.84
C ASP A 491 10.79 8.00 13.90
N THR A 492 10.07 7.32 12.99
CA THR A 492 9.11 7.97 12.09
C THR A 492 7.89 8.45 12.85
N SER A 493 7.35 7.66 13.79
CA SER A 493 6.24 8.10 14.66
C SER A 493 6.62 9.32 15.51
N SER A 494 7.88 9.43 15.94
CA SER A 494 8.41 10.64 16.59
C SER A 494 8.60 11.84 15.67
N GLY A 495 8.58 11.66 14.34
CA GLY A 495 8.56 12.75 13.36
C GLY A 495 9.78 12.86 12.42
N LEU A 496 10.71 11.90 12.45
CA LEU A 496 11.94 11.98 11.66
C LEU A 496 11.77 11.42 10.25
N VAL A 497 11.16 12.24 9.39
CA VAL A 497 10.96 11.95 7.96
C VAL A 497 11.14 13.23 7.14
N GLY A 498 11.68 13.12 5.93
CA GLY A 498 11.70 14.20 4.95
C GLY A 498 11.70 13.70 3.50
N PRO A 499 11.36 14.56 2.54
CA PRO A 499 11.31 14.19 1.13
C PRO A 499 12.68 14.26 0.44
N LEU A 500 12.89 13.37 -0.51
CA LEU A 500 14.07 13.33 -1.38
C LEU A 500 13.63 13.29 -2.86
N LEU A 501 14.28 14.05 -3.72
CA LEU A 501 14.05 14.04 -5.17
C LEU A 501 15.30 13.56 -5.92
N VAL A 502 15.10 12.61 -6.82
CA VAL A 502 16.09 12.24 -7.84
C VAL A 502 15.56 12.60 -9.22
N CYS A 503 16.30 13.45 -9.93
CA CYS A 503 15.88 14.03 -11.19
C CYS A 503 16.79 13.61 -12.34
N ARG A 504 16.27 13.67 -13.57
CA ARG A 504 17.09 13.53 -14.77
C ARG A 504 18.17 14.59 -14.82
N LYS A 505 19.28 14.26 -15.49
CA LYS A 505 20.38 15.20 -15.72
C LYS A 505 19.88 16.44 -16.46
N GLY A 506 20.12 17.61 -15.88
CA GLY A 506 19.67 18.90 -16.41
C GLY A 506 18.18 19.21 -16.23
N ALA A 507 17.42 18.45 -15.44
CA ALA A 507 16.02 18.76 -15.14
C ALA A 507 15.83 19.86 -14.08
N LEU A 508 16.87 20.16 -13.30
CA LEU A 508 16.85 21.19 -12.26
C LEU A 508 17.48 22.50 -12.74
N LEU A 509 16.93 23.60 -12.25
CA LEU A 509 17.52 24.93 -12.31
C LEU A 509 18.65 25.05 -11.27
N SER A 510 19.48 26.09 -11.39
CA SER A 510 20.50 26.41 -10.37
C SER A 510 19.91 26.66 -8.98
N SER A 511 18.65 27.10 -8.91
CA SER A 511 17.87 27.24 -7.67
C SER A 511 17.43 25.90 -7.06
N GLY A 512 17.59 24.78 -7.77
CA GLY A 512 17.13 23.46 -7.35
C GLY A 512 15.68 23.13 -7.75
N LYS A 513 14.93 24.07 -8.34
CA LYS A 513 13.57 23.84 -8.86
C LYS A 513 13.56 23.09 -10.18
N GLN A 514 12.52 22.32 -10.43
CA GLN A 514 12.29 21.67 -11.72
C GLN A 514 12.04 22.69 -12.84
N LYS A 515 12.66 22.48 -14.03
CA LYS A 515 12.60 23.43 -15.16
C LYS A 515 11.19 23.60 -15.76
N HIS A 516 10.43 22.52 -15.85
CA HIS A 516 9.12 22.47 -16.53
C HIS A 516 7.93 22.45 -15.56
N VAL A 517 8.18 22.72 -14.29
CA VAL A 517 7.18 22.73 -13.23
C VAL A 517 7.14 24.11 -12.61
N ASN A 518 5.94 24.65 -12.43
CA ASN A 518 5.76 25.96 -11.82
C ASN A 518 5.76 25.89 -10.29
N MET A 519 5.16 24.85 -9.72
CA MET A 519 5.02 24.63 -8.27
C MET A 519 5.23 23.17 -7.92
N GLU A 520 5.86 22.92 -6.77
CA GLU A 520 6.10 21.59 -6.23
C GLU A 520 5.48 21.51 -4.83
N PHE A 521 4.68 20.49 -4.57
CA PHE A 521 4.09 20.22 -3.26
C PHE A 521 4.47 18.83 -2.78
N PHE A 522 4.74 18.72 -1.49
CA PHE A 522 5.14 17.49 -0.82
C PHE A 522 4.09 17.15 0.23
N LEU A 523 3.45 16.00 0.10
CA LEU A 523 2.43 15.52 1.05
C LEU A 523 2.86 14.16 1.59
N LEU A 524 3.00 14.06 2.90
CA LEU A 524 3.06 12.82 3.64
C LEU A 524 1.69 12.59 4.28
N ALA A 525 1.01 11.55 3.85
CA ALA A 525 -0.17 11.02 4.53
C ALA A 525 0.28 9.91 5.48
N THR A 526 -0.11 10.00 6.75
CA THR A 526 0.19 8.99 7.76
C THR A 526 -0.67 9.23 9.00
N VAL A 527 -1.03 8.16 9.68
CA VAL A 527 -1.49 8.20 11.07
C VAL A 527 -0.26 8.27 11.96
N PHE A 528 0.06 9.46 12.47
CA PHE A 528 1.14 9.58 13.45
C PHE A 528 0.67 8.96 14.77
N ASP A 529 1.09 7.72 15.00
CA ASP A 529 0.84 7.04 16.26
C ASP A 529 1.81 7.52 17.34
N GLU A 530 1.35 8.46 18.18
CA GLU A 530 2.16 8.98 19.28
C GLU A 530 2.38 7.97 20.40
N ASN A 531 1.65 6.85 20.43
CA ASN A 531 1.89 5.74 21.37
C ASN A 531 3.25 5.07 21.10
N LEU A 532 3.65 5.01 19.82
CA LEU A 532 4.94 4.45 19.39
C LEU A 532 6.09 5.45 19.52
N SER A 533 5.78 6.74 19.74
CA SER A 533 6.76 7.81 19.86
C SER A 533 7.75 7.55 21.00
N TRP A 534 9.01 7.91 20.77
CA TRP A 534 10.04 7.96 21.81
C TRP A 534 9.74 8.93 22.96
N TYR A 535 8.81 9.85 22.73
CA TYR A 535 8.46 10.95 23.62
C TYR A 535 7.11 10.76 24.32
N LEU A 536 6.45 9.60 24.19
CA LEU A 536 5.16 9.34 24.85
C LEU A 536 5.21 9.67 26.35
N ASP A 537 6.23 9.19 27.07
CA ASP A 537 6.40 9.46 28.50
C ASP A 537 6.61 10.95 28.81
N ASP A 538 7.42 11.63 28.00
CA ASP A 538 7.64 13.07 28.14
C ASP A 538 6.32 13.85 27.87
N ASN A 539 5.52 13.39 26.91
CA ASN A 539 4.24 13.99 26.54
C ASN A 539 3.18 13.81 27.61
N ILE A 540 3.08 12.60 28.18
CA ILE A 540 2.20 12.32 29.33
C ILE A 540 2.54 13.28 30.48
N LEU A 541 3.82 13.37 30.84
CA LEU A 541 4.27 14.25 31.93
C LEU A 541 4.08 15.74 31.64
N MET A 542 4.21 16.16 30.38
CA MET A 542 4.15 17.56 30.00
C MET A 542 2.72 18.08 29.83
N PHE A 543 1.79 17.24 29.38
CA PHE A 543 0.48 17.69 28.90
C PHE A 543 -0.71 17.11 29.67
N THR A 544 -0.56 16.04 30.46
CA THR A 544 -1.68 15.49 31.26
C THR A 544 -1.70 16.07 32.67
N LEU A 545 -2.90 16.17 33.28
CA LEU A 545 -3.03 16.68 34.65
C LEU A 545 -2.75 15.61 35.72
N SER A 546 -2.87 14.32 35.38
CA SER A 546 -2.63 13.20 36.30
C SER A 546 -1.84 12.06 35.63
N PRO A 547 -0.54 12.26 35.36
CA PRO A 547 0.32 11.27 34.69
C PRO A 547 0.27 9.86 35.30
N ASP A 548 0.20 9.77 36.63
CA ASP A 548 0.24 8.51 37.37
C ASP A 548 -1.02 7.64 37.19
N LYS A 549 -2.10 8.20 36.63
CA LYS A 549 -3.36 7.49 36.35
C LYS A 549 -3.46 6.97 34.92
N ILE A 550 -2.49 7.29 34.06
CA ILE A 550 -2.52 6.86 32.66
C ILE A 550 -2.27 5.37 32.57
N ASP A 551 -3.25 4.66 32.02
CA ASP A 551 -3.06 3.34 31.46
C ASP A 551 -2.73 3.49 29.97
N LYS A 552 -1.60 2.93 29.54
CA LYS A 552 -1.17 2.98 28.13
C LYS A 552 -1.81 1.90 27.29
N ASP A 553 -2.37 0.89 27.94
CA ASP A 553 -3.05 -0.23 27.30
C ASP A 553 -4.56 0.07 27.14
N ASP A 554 -5.06 1.21 27.64
CA ASP A 554 -6.42 1.71 27.42
C ASP A 554 -6.64 2.08 25.95
N GLU A 555 -7.59 1.41 25.29
CA GLU A 555 -7.89 1.59 23.87
C GLU A 555 -8.27 3.05 23.55
N ASP A 556 -9.08 3.68 24.40
CA ASP A 556 -9.50 5.07 24.17
C ASP A 556 -8.32 6.05 24.33
N PHE A 557 -7.34 5.76 25.19
CA PHE A 557 -6.09 6.52 25.30
C PHE A 557 -5.25 6.36 24.05
N GLN A 558 -5.06 5.12 23.59
CA GLN A 558 -4.30 4.85 22.38
C GLN A 558 -4.92 5.56 21.16
N GLU A 559 -6.24 5.50 21.03
CA GLU A 559 -6.97 6.14 19.94
C GLU A 559 -6.82 7.67 19.97
N SER A 560 -6.86 8.28 21.15
CA SER A 560 -6.66 9.74 21.29
C SER A 560 -5.28 10.22 20.81
N ASN A 561 -4.30 9.31 20.71
CA ASN A 561 -2.93 9.58 20.32
C ASN A 561 -2.63 9.22 18.84
N LYS A 562 -3.62 8.75 18.07
CA LYS A 562 -3.49 8.43 16.64
C LYS A 562 -3.86 9.63 15.77
N MET A 563 -2.85 10.39 15.37
CA MET A 563 -3.04 11.68 14.70
C MET A 563 -3.09 11.52 13.17
N HIS A 564 -4.30 11.34 12.62
CA HIS A 564 -4.60 11.18 11.20
C HIS A 564 -4.30 12.45 10.38
N SER A 565 -3.09 12.59 9.85
CA SER A 565 -2.61 13.89 9.36
C SER A 565 -2.05 13.89 7.94
N ILE A 566 -1.99 15.08 7.34
CA ILE A 566 -1.19 15.37 6.15
C ILE A 566 -0.10 16.36 6.57
N ASN A 567 1.17 16.01 6.39
CA ASN A 567 2.35 16.77 6.83
C ASN A 567 2.34 17.18 8.32
N GLY A 568 1.62 16.43 9.17
CA GLY A 568 1.44 16.74 10.58
C GLY A 568 0.29 17.71 10.88
N TYR A 569 -0.56 18.07 9.91
CA TYR A 569 -1.75 18.89 10.15
C TYR A 569 -3.04 18.11 9.97
N MET A 570 -4.08 18.50 10.71
CA MET A 570 -5.41 17.86 10.71
C MET A 570 -6.52 18.90 10.47
N TYR A 571 -7.69 18.44 10.03
CA TYR A 571 -8.94 19.23 9.94
C TYR A 571 -8.79 20.58 9.22
N GLY A 572 -8.04 20.62 8.11
CA GLY A 572 -7.90 21.81 7.27
C GLY A 572 -6.88 22.84 7.74
N ASN A 573 -6.04 22.52 8.72
CA ASN A 573 -5.04 23.43 9.29
C ASN A 573 -3.76 23.58 8.43
N GLN A 574 -3.61 22.79 7.36
CA GLN A 574 -2.44 22.79 6.48
C GLN A 574 -2.25 24.14 5.75
N PRO A 575 -1.13 24.85 5.97
CA PRO A 575 -0.83 26.08 5.24
C PRO A 575 -0.14 25.79 3.89
N GLY A 576 -0.07 26.81 3.04
CA GLY A 576 0.88 26.87 1.92
C GLY A 576 0.50 26.12 0.65
N LEU A 577 -0.66 25.46 0.58
CA LEU A 577 -1.16 24.80 -0.64
C LEU A 577 -1.87 25.78 -1.58
N GLU A 578 -1.13 26.72 -2.14
CA GLU A 578 -1.66 27.73 -3.06
C GLU A 578 -0.98 27.69 -4.43
N MET A 579 -1.75 27.67 -5.50
CA MET A 579 -1.24 27.60 -6.87
C MET A 579 -2.05 28.46 -7.84
N CYS A 580 -1.56 28.58 -9.07
CA CYS A 580 -2.19 29.37 -10.12
C CYS A 580 -2.96 28.48 -11.09
N LYS A 581 -4.15 28.92 -11.52
CA LYS A 581 -4.88 28.26 -12.59
C LYS A 581 -4.00 28.12 -13.83
N GLY A 582 -3.92 26.92 -14.39
CA GLY A 582 -3.15 26.58 -15.59
C GLY A 582 -1.66 26.35 -15.38
N SER A 583 -1.13 26.50 -14.16
CA SER A 583 0.28 26.16 -13.87
C SER A 583 0.50 24.66 -13.88
N VAL A 584 1.69 24.20 -14.25
CA VAL A 584 2.09 22.78 -14.08
C VAL A 584 2.54 22.58 -12.64
N VAL A 585 1.88 21.67 -11.93
CA VAL A 585 2.12 21.38 -10.52
C VAL A 585 2.59 19.94 -10.37
N SER A 586 3.71 19.74 -9.69
CA SER A 586 4.22 18.42 -9.33
C SER A 586 3.87 18.13 -7.87
N TRP A 587 3.04 17.12 -7.65
CA TRP A 587 2.69 16.60 -6.33
C TRP A 587 3.56 15.39 -6.01
N HIS A 588 4.29 15.49 -4.91
CA HIS A 588 5.18 14.47 -4.38
C HIS A 588 4.48 13.85 -3.15
N LEU A 589 3.88 12.70 -3.34
CA LEU A 589 3.04 12.04 -2.35
C LEU A 589 3.81 10.89 -1.69
N MET A 590 3.68 10.75 -0.38
CA MET A 590 4.40 9.76 0.44
C MET A 590 3.42 9.16 1.46
N GLY A 591 3.52 7.86 1.72
CA GLY A 591 2.81 7.15 2.80
C GLY A 591 3.79 6.55 3.80
N LEU A 592 3.42 6.49 5.08
CA LEU A 592 4.15 5.82 6.17
C LEU A 592 3.16 5.27 7.19
N GLY A 593 3.56 4.25 7.95
CA GLY A 593 2.79 3.76 9.11
C GLY A 593 2.60 2.23 9.13
N SER A 594 1.46 1.77 9.63
CA SER A 594 1.13 0.35 9.77
C SER A 594 0.12 -0.15 8.72
N GLU A 595 -0.48 -1.32 8.92
CA GLU A 595 -1.49 -1.87 8.01
C GLU A 595 -2.76 -1.03 7.90
N VAL A 596 -3.03 -0.15 8.87
CA VAL A 596 -4.17 0.78 8.78
C VAL A 596 -3.91 1.93 7.80
N ASP A 597 -2.66 2.22 7.47
CA ASP A 597 -2.24 3.32 6.58
C ASP A 597 -2.44 2.98 5.08
N VAL A 598 -3.66 2.59 4.74
CA VAL A 598 -4.17 2.53 3.36
C VAL A 598 -4.85 3.86 3.05
N HIS A 599 -4.16 4.73 2.31
CA HIS A 599 -4.69 6.05 1.98
C HIS A 599 -5.12 6.13 0.52
N GLY A 600 -6.33 6.64 0.29
CA GLY A 600 -6.77 7.12 -1.03
C GLY A 600 -6.76 8.64 -1.05
N ILE A 601 -5.63 9.28 -1.38
CA ILE A 601 -5.50 10.74 -1.38
C ILE A 601 -6.18 11.32 -2.62
N TYR A 602 -7.40 11.81 -2.42
CA TYR A 602 -8.28 12.39 -3.41
C TYR A 602 -8.08 13.90 -3.53
N PHE A 603 -7.96 14.38 -4.75
CA PHE A 603 -7.98 15.80 -5.09
C PHE A 603 -9.31 16.14 -5.71
N SER A 604 -10.17 16.82 -4.94
CA SER A 604 -11.47 17.24 -5.45
C SER A 604 -11.35 18.12 -6.70
N GLU A 605 -12.26 17.92 -7.65
CA GLU A 605 -12.40 18.67 -8.91
C GLU A 605 -11.27 18.51 -9.94
N ASN A 606 -9.99 18.39 -9.53
CA ASN A 606 -8.84 18.35 -10.45
C ASN A 606 -8.23 16.95 -10.54
N THR A 607 -7.85 16.55 -11.75
CA THR A 607 -7.16 15.27 -12.02
C THR A 607 -5.66 15.48 -12.21
N PHE A 608 -4.90 14.42 -12.04
CA PHE A 608 -3.47 14.35 -12.31
C PHE A 608 -3.12 13.12 -13.15
N VAL A 609 -1.89 13.12 -13.67
CA VAL A 609 -1.32 11.97 -14.38
C VAL A 609 -0.18 11.38 -13.55
N THR A 610 -0.18 10.06 -13.39
CA THR A 610 0.88 9.28 -12.74
C THR A 610 1.06 7.95 -13.46
N LYS A 611 2.31 7.51 -13.65
CA LYS A 611 2.67 6.30 -14.43
C LYS A 611 1.89 6.19 -15.75
N GLY A 612 1.71 7.31 -16.46
CA GLY A 612 0.96 7.39 -17.73
C GLY A 612 -0.57 7.33 -17.64
N THR A 613 -1.14 7.03 -16.48
CA THR A 613 -2.59 6.91 -16.25
C THR A 613 -3.17 8.16 -15.60
N ARG A 614 -4.45 8.44 -15.87
CA ARG A 614 -5.17 9.59 -15.32
C ARG A 614 -6.03 9.22 -14.12
N ARG A 615 -5.83 9.89 -13.00
CA ARG A 615 -6.56 9.67 -11.74
C ARG A 615 -6.81 11.02 -11.05
N ASP A 616 -7.65 11.02 -10.04
CA ASP A 616 -7.81 12.10 -9.05
C ASP A 616 -7.57 11.61 -7.61
N THR A 617 -7.46 10.29 -7.43
CA THR A 617 -7.11 9.64 -6.16
C THR A 617 -5.80 8.88 -6.29
N ALA A 618 -4.85 9.15 -5.40
CA ALA A 618 -3.58 8.45 -5.30
C ALA A 618 -3.59 7.48 -4.12
N ASN A 619 -3.37 6.20 -4.39
CA ASN A 619 -3.26 5.20 -3.34
C ASN A 619 -1.84 5.21 -2.76
N LEU A 620 -1.74 5.34 -1.44
CA LEU A 620 -0.48 5.32 -0.68
C LEU A 620 -0.58 4.29 0.45
N PHE A 621 0.53 3.60 0.65
CA PHE A 621 0.79 2.61 1.70
C PHE A 621 2.12 2.96 2.39
N PRO A 622 2.50 2.30 3.50
CA PRO A 622 3.76 2.60 4.19
C PRO A 622 4.99 2.52 3.26
N HIS A 623 5.84 3.54 3.30
CA HIS A 623 7.04 3.70 2.46
C HIS A 623 6.78 3.68 0.94
N THR A 624 5.55 3.94 0.51
CA THR A 624 5.26 4.17 -0.90
C THR A 624 5.34 5.64 -1.23
N VAL A 625 5.78 5.91 -2.45
CA VAL A 625 6.01 7.25 -2.97
C VAL A 625 5.46 7.37 -4.37
N LEU A 626 4.96 8.56 -4.70
CA LEU A 626 4.37 8.82 -6.00
C LEU A 626 4.67 10.25 -6.44
N THR A 627 4.87 10.42 -7.76
CA THR A 627 4.95 11.73 -8.40
C THR A 627 3.75 11.89 -9.33
N ALA A 628 2.90 12.88 -9.03
CA ALA A 628 1.69 13.18 -9.78
C ALA A 628 1.80 14.56 -10.44
N ILE A 629 1.57 14.63 -11.75
CA ILE A 629 1.58 15.90 -12.48
C ILE A 629 0.15 16.37 -12.70
N MET A 630 -0.16 17.55 -12.16
CA MET A 630 -1.46 18.19 -12.22
C MET A 630 -1.37 19.53 -12.97
N LYS A 631 -2.42 19.85 -13.73
CA LYS A 631 -2.60 21.19 -14.31
C LYS A 631 -4.00 21.69 -13.95
N PRO A 632 -4.15 22.45 -12.84
CA PRO A 632 -5.47 22.81 -12.34
C PRO A 632 -6.17 23.77 -13.30
N ASP A 633 -7.44 23.49 -13.60
CA ASP A 633 -8.21 24.21 -14.62
C ASP A 633 -9.51 24.84 -14.10
N SER A 634 -9.76 24.68 -12.79
CA SER A 634 -10.86 25.31 -12.04
C SER A 634 -10.30 26.25 -10.96
N GLU A 635 -10.90 27.42 -10.79
CA GLU A 635 -10.55 28.38 -9.73
C GLU A 635 -11.40 28.09 -8.49
N GLY A 636 -10.81 28.16 -7.30
CA GLY A 636 -11.53 27.89 -6.06
C GLY A 636 -10.65 27.42 -4.92
N VAL A 637 -11.31 27.05 -3.82
CA VAL A 637 -10.74 26.29 -2.71
C VAL A 637 -11.30 24.89 -2.82
N PHE A 638 -10.41 23.92 -2.86
CA PHE A 638 -10.70 22.52 -3.11
C PHE A 638 -10.11 21.70 -1.98
N GLU A 639 -10.70 20.53 -1.75
CA GLU A 639 -10.25 19.58 -0.77
C GLU A 639 -9.19 18.64 -1.34
N VAL A 640 -8.16 18.36 -0.55
CA VAL A 640 -7.29 17.19 -0.67
C VAL A 640 -7.45 16.35 0.61
N SER A 641 -7.94 15.12 0.48
CA SER A 641 -8.33 14.29 1.62
C SER A 641 -8.11 12.82 1.37
N CYS A 642 -8.04 12.04 2.45
CA CYS A 642 -8.06 10.59 2.36
C CYS A 642 -9.50 10.08 2.27
N LEU A 643 -9.80 9.21 1.30
CA LEU A 643 -11.14 8.61 1.13
C LEU A 643 -11.40 7.42 2.08
N THR A 644 -10.38 6.89 2.74
CA THR A 644 -10.56 5.91 3.82
C THR A 644 -11.37 6.57 4.94
N ALA A 645 -12.54 6.01 5.23
CA ALA A 645 -13.59 6.68 6.01
C ALA A 645 -13.12 7.08 7.42
N ASP A 646 -12.36 6.20 8.06
CA ASP A 646 -11.79 6.45 9.38
C ASP A 646 -10.81 7.62 9.35
N HIS A 647 -9.83 7.59 8.43
CA HIS A 647 -8.87 8.68 8.25
C HIS A 647 -9.53 10.04 7.94
N TYR A 648 -10.57 10.04 7.09
CA TYR A 648 -11.33 11.26 6.78
C TYR A 648 -11.99 11.87 8.02
N THR A 649 -12.62 11.02 8.82
CA THR A 649 -13.30 11.39 10.07
C THR A 649 -12.28 11.84 11.12
N GLY A 650 -11.16 11.11 11.23
CA GLY A 650 -10.02 11.41 12.07
C GLY A 650 -9.26 12.69 11.69
N GLY A 651 -9.58 13.33 10.56
CA GLY A 651 -9.07 14.66 10.22
C GLY A 651 -8.01 14.72 9.13
N MET A 652 -7.78 13.63 8.39
CA MET A 652 -6.88 13.57 7.22
C MET A 652 -7.52 14.23 5.99
N LYS A 653 -7.82 15.53 6.12
CA LYS A 653 -8.47 16.37 5.12
C LYS A 653 -7.93 17.79 5.19
N GLN A 654 -7.53 18.33 4.05
CA GLN A 654 -6.90 19.64 3.90
C GLN A 654 -7.49 20.41 2.72
N ASN A 655 -7.21 21.71 2.66
CA ASN A 655 -7.63 22.58 1.56
C ASN A 655 -6.44 23.00 0.70
N TYR A 656 -6.60 22.97 -0.62
CA TYR A 656 -5.71 23.63 -1.57
C TYR A 656 -6.45 24.71 -2.36
N LYS A 657 -5.74 25.77 -2.74
CA LYS A 657 -6.35 26.96 -3.35
C LYS A 657 -5.76 27.22 -4.73
N VAL A 658 -6.63 27.31 -5.73
CA VAL A 658 -6.27 27.67 -7.11
C VAL A 658 -6.72 29.10 -7.38
N LYS A 659 -5.75 30.00 -7.60
CA LYS A 659 -5.98 31.43 -7.83
C LYS A 659 -5.90 31.79 -9.31
N LYS A 660 -6.61 32.84 -9.72
CA LYS A 660 -6.41 33.48 -11.03
C LYS A 660 -5.20 34.41 -11.03
N CYS A 661 -4.07 33.94 -11.56
CA CYS A 661 -2.82 34.71 -11.59
C CYS A 661 -2.57 35.48 -12.90
N HIS A 662 -3.21 35.06 -14.01
CA HIS A 662 -3.04 35.68 -15.33
C HIS A 662 -4.38 36.09 -15.94
N ARG A 663 -4.44 37.30 -16.54
CA ARG A 663 -5.66 37.85 -17.16
C ARG A 663 -6.15 37.07 -18.40
N TRP A 664 -5.27 36.33 -19.07
CA TRP A 664 -5.51 35.70 -20.38
C TRP A 664 -5.81 34.19 -20.32
N ASN A 665 -6.02 33.61 -19.14
CA ASN A 665 -6.50 32.22 -19.02
C ASN A 665 -8.01 32.16 -19.23
N VAL A 666 -8.44 32.37 -20.48
CA VAL A 666 -9.82 32.14 -20.92
C VAL A 666 -9.95 30.65 -21.26
N ASP A 667 -10.86 29.96 -20.57
CA ASP A 667 -11.23 28.60 -20.92
C ASP A 667 -12.01 28.63 -22.25
N LEU A 668 -11.36 28.23 -23.34
CA LEU A 668 -11.93 28.18 -24.70
C LEU A 668 -12.65 26.84 -24.97
N SER A 669 -12.78 25.95 -23.97
CA SER A 669 -13.41 24.65 -24.17
C SER A 669 -14.90 24.81 -24.52
N MET A 670 -15.26 24.40 -25.73
CA MET A 670 -16.65 24.32 -26.17
C MET A 670 -17.19 22.92 -25.89
N TYR A 671 -18.26 22.85 -25.10
CA TYR A 671 -18.98 21.61 -24.82
C TYR A 671 -20.18 21.55 -25.76
N LEU A 672 -20.08 20.72 -26.80
CA LEU A 672 -21.02 20.74 -27.93
C LEU A 672 -22.21 19.78 -27.76
N HIS A 673 -22.05 18.73 -26.95
CA HIS A 673 -23.08 17.71 -26.74
C HIS A 673 -23.52 17.68 -25.28
N GLU A 674 -24.83 17.79 -25.06
CA GLU A 674 -25.44 17.70 -23.74
C GLU A 674 -26.13 16.35 -23.57
N LYS A 675 -25.87 15.68 -22.44
CA LYS A 675 -26.54 14.44 -22.03
C LYS A 675 -27.28 14.68 -20.73
N ILE A 676 -28.59 14.47 -20.73
CA ILE A 676 -29.44 14.70 -19.57
C ILE A 676 -29.83 13.37 -18.94
N TYR A 677 -29.66 13.24 -17.63
CA TYR A 677 -30.10 12.09 -16.84
C TYR A 677 -31.01 12.56 -15.71
N TYR A 678 -32.09 11.81 -15.47
CA TYR A 678 -33.02 12.04 -14.36
C TYR A 678 -32.77 11.00 -13.29
N ILE A 679 -32.14 11.39 -12.18
CA ILE A 679 -31.71 10.47 -11.13
C ILE A 679 -32.38 10.86 -9.82
N ALA A 680 -32.83 9.90 -9.02
CA ALA A 680 -33.29 10.17 -7.68
C ALA A 680 -32.56 9.32 -6.64
N ALA A 681 -32.36 9.88 -5.45
CA ALA A 681 -32.01 9.12 -4.26
C ALA A 681 -33.30 8.58 -3.64
N VAL A 682 -33.44 7.25 -3.58
CA VAL A 682 -34.65 6.57 -3.10
C VAL A 682 -34.33 5.66 -1.93
N GLU A 683 -35.19 5.67 -0.91
CA GLU A 683 -35.09 4.72 0.21
C GLU A 683 -35.74 3.39 -0.17
N VAL A 684 -35.01 2.29 0.02
CA VAL A 684 -35.46 0.93 -0.29
C VAL A 684 -35.08 -0.02 0.85
N GLU A 685 -35.81 -1.13 0.99
CA GLU A 685 -35.31 -2.30 1.72
C GLU A 685 -34.33 -3.04 0.80
N TRP A 686 -33.12 -3.27 1.28
CA TRP A 686 -32.07 -4.00 0.57
C TRP A 686 -31.76 -5.29 1.32
N ASP A 687 -31.80 -6.42 0.62
CA ASP A 687 -31.45 -7.73 1.17
C ASP A 687 -30.12 -8.17 0.56
N TYR A 688 -29.07 -8.24 1.38
CA TYR A 688 -27.73 -8.63 0.93
C TYR A 688 -27.62 -10.12 0.60
N SER A 689 -28.49 -10.95 1.17
CA SER A 689 -28.50 -12.40 0.90
C SER A 689 -29.96 -12.89 0.84
N PRO A 690 -30.67 -12.62 -0.26
CA PRO A 690 -32.06 -13.04 -0.42
C PRO A 690 -32.24 -14.55 -0.38
N ASN A 691 -31.19 -15.31 -0.71
CA ASN A 691 -31.15 -16.75 -0.63
C ASN A 691 -29.76 -17.23 -0.18
N ARG A 692 -29.71 -18.10 0.83
CA ARG A 692 -28.49 -18.69 1.40
C ARG A 692 -28.15 -20.09 0.86
N THR A 693 -28.88 -20.61 -0.14
CA THR A 693 -28.57 -21.94 -0.73
C THR A 693 -27.12 -22.04 -1.22
N TRP A 694 -26.63 -21.01 -1.92
CA TRP A 694 -25.25 -20.99 -2.42
C TRP A 694 -24.24 -21.04 -1.26
N GLU A 695 -24.46 -20.25 -0.20
CA GLU A 695 -23.61 -20.22 0.98
C GLU A 695 -23.55 -21.58 1.69
N PHE A 696 -24.71 -22.21 1.93
CA PHE A 696 -24.76 -23.51 2.61
C PHE A 696 -24.10 -24.61 1.79
N GLU A 697 -24.25 -24.60 0.46
CA GLU A 697 -23.58 -25.54 -0.43
C GLU A 697 -22.06 -25.32 -0.46
N ARG A 698 -21.60 -24.05 -0.50
CA ARG A 698 -20.18 -23.68 -0.45
C ARG A 698 -19.51 -24.13 0.85
N HIS A 699 -20.19 -23.94 1.98
CA HIS A 699 -19.63 -24.20 3.32
C HIS A 699 -20.10 -25.51 3.94
N GLN A 700 -20.52 -26.49 3.14
CA GLN A 700 -21.04 -27.78 3.62
C GLN A 700 -20.05 -28.58 4.50
N TYR A 701 -18.75 -28.31 4.39
CA TYR A 701 -17.70 -28.95 5.19
C TYR A 701 -17.37 -28.19 6.49
N HIS A 702 -17.98 -27.03 6.72
CA HIS A 702 -17.85 -26.31 7.99
C HIS A 702 -18.91 -26.80 8.97
N LYS A 703 -18.57 -26.80 10.27
CA LYS A 703 -19.55 -27.06 11.33
C LYS A 703 -20.63 -25.97 11.39
N GLU A 704 -20.21 -24.73 11.17
CA GLU A 704 -21.07 -23.55 11.11
C GLU A 704 -20.67 -22.68 9.91
N SER A 705 -21.65 -22.05 9.27
CA SER A 705 -21.38 -21.20 8.11
C SER A 705 -20.68 -19.91 8.55
N PRO A 706 -19.59 -19.50 7.88
CA PRO A 706 -18.94 -18.20 8.10
C PRO A 706 -19.88 -16.99 7.90
N GLY A 707 -20.99 -17.14 7.17
CA GLY A 707 -21.98 -16.08 6.99
C GLY A 707 -22.91 -15.86 8.19
N ASN A 708 -22.94 -16.78 9.16
CA ASN A 708 -23.86 -16.72 10.30
C ASN A 708 -23.75 -15.42 11.13
N PRO A 709 -22.56 -14.91 11.49
CA PRO A 709 -22.42 -13.67 12.24
C PRO A 709 -23.06 -12.45 11.56
N PHE A 710 -23.20 -12.47 10.23
CA PHE A 710 -23.72 -11.36 9.44
C PHE A 710 -25.19 -11.54 9.02
N LEU A 711 -25.61 -12.78 8.78
CA LEU A 711 -26.88 -13.09 8.12
C LEU A 711 -27.94 -13.65 9.05
N ASN A 712 -27.55 -14.26 10.18
CA ASN A 712 -28.52 -14.75 11.16
C ASN A 712 -29.21 -13.57 11.83
N LYS A 713 -30.53 -13.68 11.91
CA LYS A 713 -31.36 -12.75 12.66
C LYS A 713 -31.66 -13.37 14.01
N ASP A 714 -30.98 -12.87 15.04
CA ASP A 714 -31.22 -13.19 16.44
C ASP A 714 -31.72 -11.96 17.20
N ASP A 715 -32.02 -12.08 18.49
CA ASP A 715 -32.57 -10.98 19.31
C ASP A 715 -31.71 -9.70 19.30
N LYS A 716 -30.40 -9.82 19.00
CA LYS A 716 -29.43 -8.72 18.95
C LYS A 716 -29.00 -8.32 17.54
N PHE A 717 -29.25 -9.14 16.51
CA PHE A 717 -28.69 -8.95 15.17
C PHE A 717 -29.77 -8.66 14.12
N ILE A 718 -29.48 -7.76 13.18
CA ILE A 718 -30.44 -7.28 12.18
C ILE A 718 -30.73 -8.35 11.11
N GLY A 719 -29.74 -9.18 10.78
CA GLY A 719 -29.78 -10.13 9.65
C GLY A 719 -29.49 -9.45 8.31
N SER A 720 -29.90 -10.04 7.19
CA SER A 720 -29.49 -9.61 5.84
C SER A 720 -30.20 -8.37 5.28
N LYS A 721 -31.28 -7.91 5.91
CA LYS A 721 -32.17 -6.87 5.37
C LYS A 721 -31.99 -5.52 6.05
N TYR A 722 -31.70 -4.50 5.26
CA TYR A 722 -31.47 -3.15 5.75
C TYR A 722 -32.20 -2.11 4.91
N LYS A 723 -32.70 -1.05 5.57
CA LYS A 723 -33.12 0.16 4.86
C LYS A 723 -31.89 0.88 4.31
N LYS A 724 -31.86 1.16 3.02
CA LYS A 724 -30.75 1.83 2.30
C LYS A 724 -31.29 2.97 1.45
N VAL A 725 -30.41 3.90 1.07
CA VAL A 725 -30.69 4.89 0.04
C VAL A 725 -29.87 4.55 -1.20
N VAL A 726 -30.46 4.58 -2.38
CA VAL A 726 -29.80 4.20 -3.63
C VAL A 726 -30.15 5.18 -4.74
N TYR A 727 -29.26 5.33 -5.73
CA TYR A 727 -29.56 6.08 -6.93
C TYR A 727 -30.36 5.24 -7.93
N ARG A 728 -31.45 5.80 -8.46
CA ARG A 728 -32.26 5.19 -9.52
C ARG A 728 -32.56 6.19 -10.63
N GLU A 729 -32.58 5.70 -11.86
CA GLU A 729 -32.87 6.51 -13.05
C GLU A 729 -34.38 6.55 -13.33
N TYR A 730 -34.85 7.67 -13.84
CA TYR A 730 -36.24 7.94 -14.23
C TYR A 730 -36.29 8.38 -15.70
N THR A 731 -37.46 8.27 -16.32
CA THR A 731 -37.64 8.60 -17.75
C THR A 731 -37.56 10.09 -18.04
N ASP A 732 -37.93 10.93 -17.07
CA ASP A 732 -38.06 12.37 -17.25
C ASP A 732 -38.08 13.12 -15.89
N GLN A 733 -38.17 14.45 -15.97
CA GLN A 733 -38.16 15.36 -14.82
C GLN A 733 -39.39 15.24 -13.89
N THR A 734 -40.42 14.48 -14.25
CA THR A 734 -41.58 14.27 -13.36
C THR A 734 -41.24 13.30 -12.23
N PHE A 735 -40.23 12.44 -12.43
CA PHE A 735 -39.87 11.35 -11.53
C PHE A 735 -41.04 10.40 -11.19
N SER A 736 -42.00 10.25 -12.11
CA SER A 736 -43.17 9.38 -11.92
C SER A 736 -42.89 7.94 -12.36
N THR A 737 -42.08 7.75 -13.41
CA THR A 737 -41.81 6.44 -14.00
C THR A 737 -40.33 6.08 -13.85
N PRO A 738 -39.98 5.11 -12.99
CA PRO A 738 -38.62 4.58 -12.92
C PRO A 738 -38.23 3.96 -14.27
N LYS A 739 -37.00 4.20 -14.72
CA LYS A 739 -36.48 3.58 -15.93
C LYS A 739 -36.10 2.14 -15.62
N SER A 740 -36.66 1.19 -16.37
CA SER A 740 -36.32 -0.22 -16.21
C SER A 740 -34.87 -0.48 -16.64
N ARG A 741 -34.15 -1.27 -15.84
CA ARG A 741 -32.80 -1.72 -16.20
C ARG A 741 -32.89 -2.77 -17.31
N ALA A 742 -32.00 -2.66 -18.29
CA ALA A 742 -31.80 -3.71 -19.28
C ALA A 742 -31.22 -4.97 -18.61
N LYS A 743 -31.35 -6.12 -19.27
CA LYS A 743 -30.86 -7.41 -18.74
C LYS A 743 -29.35 -7.35 -18.46
N GLU A 744 -28.59 -6.67 -19.30
CA GLU A 744 -27.13 -6.54 -19.14
C GLU A 744 -26.76 -5.66 -17.93
N GLN A 745 -27.68 -4.83 -17.44
CA GLN A 745 -27.46 -3.91 -16.31
C GLN A 745 -28.00 -4.44 -14.98
N GLN A 746 -28.54 -5.66 -14.95
CA GLN A 746 -29.05 -6.26 -13.71
C GLN A 746 -27.94 -6.33 -12.64
N HIS A 747 -26.71 -6.68 -13.04
CA HIS A 747 -25.55 -6.77 -12.15
C HIS A 747 -25.21 -5.49 -11.36
N LEU A 748 -25.70 -4.31 -11.78
CA LEU A 748 -25.44 -3.06 -11.07
C LEU A 748 -26.10 -3.05 -9.68
N GLU A 749 -27.25 -3.70 -9.52
CA GLU A 749 -27.96 -3.89 -8.24
C GLU A 749 -28.00 -2.63 -7.34
N ILE A 750 -27.19 -2.56 -6.29
CA ILE A 750 -27.16 -1.43 -5.36
C ILE A 750 -26.60 -0.14 -6.00
N GLN A 751 -25.71 -0.27 -6.98
CA GLN A 751 -25.08 0.85 -7.69
C GLN A 751 -26.13 1.71 -8.41
N GLY A 752 -25.75 2.96 -8.70
CA GLY A 752 -26.54 3.86 -9.53
C GLY A 752 -26.65 3.39 -10.99
N PRO A 753 -27.38 4.13 -11.84
CA PRO A 753 -27.35 3.88 -13.28
C PRO A 753 -25.96 4.16 -13.86
N LEU A 754 -25.59 3.41 -14.89
CA LEU A 754 -24.34 3.65 -15.63
C LEU A 754 -24.41 4.96 -16.41
N LEU A 755 -23.51 5.89 -16.12
CA LEU A 755 -23.40 7.18 -16.80
C LEU A 755 -22.24 7.14 -17.78
N VAL A 756 -22.53 7.28 -19.08
CA VAL A 756 -21.51 7.18 -20.14
C VAL A 756 -21.39 8.50 -20.91
N SER A 757 -20.16 8.97 -21.06
CA SER A 757 -19.87 10.26 -21.69
C SER A 757 -18.58 10.22 -22.50
N ASN A 758 -18.51 11.06 -23.52
CA ASN A 758 -17.30 11.25 -24.34
C ASN A 758 -16.57 12.53 -23.90
N THR A 759 -15.31 12.64 -24.29
CA THR A 759 -14.54 13.88 -24.17
C THR A 759 -15.25 15.01 -24.92
N GLY A 760 -15.45 16.15 -24.26
CA GLY A 760 -16.14 17.32 -24.79
C GLY A 760 -17.65 17.34 -24.53
N ASP A 761 -18.21 16.29 -23.93
CA ASP A 761 -19.61 16.26 -23.51
C ASP A 761 -19.85 17.08 -22.23
N LYS A 762 -21.10 17.48 -22.03
CA LYS A 762 -21.64 18.02 -20.79
C LYS A 762 -22.75 17.11 -20.29
N ILE A 763 -22.61 16.58 -19.08
CA ILE A 763 -23.61 15.78 -18.41
C ILE A 763 -24.44 16.69 -17.50
N ILE A 764 -25.76 16.64 -17.65
CA ILE A 764 -26.72 17.36 -16.81
C ILE A 764 -27.49 16.32 -16.02
N ILE A 765 -27.25 16.27 -14.71
CA ILE A 765 -28.02 15.42 -13.80
C ILE A 765 -29.15 16.25 -13.20
N VAL A 766 -30.38 15.94 -13.56
CA VAL A 766 -31.56 16.42 -12.85
C VAL A 766 -31.79 15.45 -11.69
N PHE A 767 -31.38 15.86 -10.49
CA PHE A 767 -31.38 15.04 -9.30
C PHE A 767 -32.55 15.39 -8.38
N LYS A 768 -33.35 14.38 -7.99
CA LYS A 768 -34.41 14.53 -6.99
C LYS A 768 -34.09 13.76 -5.73
N ASN A 769 -34.19 14.41 -4.58
CA ASN A 769 -34.04 13.70 -3.31
C ASN A 769 -35.41 13.20 -2.83
N LEU A 770 -35.68 11.90 -3.01
CA LEU A 770 -36.89 11.23 -2.51
C LEU A 770 -36.67 10.57 -1.14
N ALA A 771 -35.48 10.73 -0.55
CA ALA A 771 -35.14 10.19 0.77
C ALA A 771 -35.49 11.16 1.90
N SER A 772 -35.39 10.68 3.14
CA SER A 772 -35.82 11.41 4.35
C SER A 772 -34.83 12.44 4.89
N ARG A 773 -33.62 12.52 4.33
CA ARG A 773 -32.57 13.47 4.74
C ARG A 773 -31.81 14.05 3.55
N PRO A 774 -31.05 15.15 3.73
CA PRO A 774 -30.34 15.79 2.63
C PRO A 774 -29.29 14.87 1.99
N TYR A 775 -29.21 14.89 0.66
CA TYR A 775 -28.23 14.15 -0.15
C TYR A 775 -27.73 15.03 -1.30
N SER A 776 -26.63 14.64 -1.93
CA SER A 776 -26.07 15.29 -3.13
C SER A 776 -25.55 14.24 -4.09
N ILE A 777 -25.21 14.64 -5.31
CA ILE A 777 -24.54 13.76 -6.28
C ILE A 777 -23.36 14.48 -6.93
N HIS A 778 -22.22 13.80 -6.97
CA HIS A 778 -20.98 14.27 -7.59
C HIS A 778 -20.20 13.04 -8.09
N ALA A 779 -19.30 13.25 -9.04
CA ALA A 779 -18.49 12.19 -9.65
C ALA A 779 -17.02 12.54 -9.55
N HIS A 780 -16.16 11.52 -9.47
CA HIS A 780 -14.73 11.67 -9.63
C HIS A 780 -14.40 12.11 -11.07
N GLY A 781 -13.23 12.74 -11.23
CA GLY A 781 -12.63 13.11 -12.51
C GLY A 781 -13.30 14.24 -13.28
N VAL A 782 -14.58 14.54 -13.03
CA VAL A 782 -15.35 15.55 -13.79
C VAL A 782 -14.96 16.98 -13.42
N LYS A 783 -15.35 17.92 -14.28
CA LYS A 783 -15.22 19.36 -14.04
C LYS A 783 -16.57 19.98 -13.73
N THR A 784 -16.61 20.93 -12.80
CA THR A 784 -17.81 21.69 -12.44
C THR A 784 -17.53 23.20 -12.45
N ASP A 785 -18.59 24.00 -12.32
CA ASP A 785 -18.48 25.47 -12.31
C ASP A 785 -18.21 26.05 -10.91
N SER A 786 -18.28 25.23 -9.86
CA SER A 786 -18.19 25.64 -8.45
C SER A 786 -17.41 24.60 -7.67
N SER A 787 -16.52 25.04 -6.78
CA SER A 787 -15.79 24.13 -5.89
C SER A 787 -16.67 23.50 -4.80
N VAL A 788 -17.88 24.02 -4.59
CA VAL A 788 -18.83 23.50 -3.60
C VAL A 788 -19.91 22.66 -4.29
N VAL A 789 -20.07 21.42 -3.83
CA VAL A 789 -21.17 20.54 -4.21
C VAL A 789 -22.41 20.91 -3.41
N ALA A 790 -23.47 21.29 -4.10
CA ALA A 790 -24.64 21.87 -3.46
C ALA A 790 -25.60 20.77 -2.96
N VAL A 791 -25.95 20.77 -1.67
CA VAL A 791 -26.84 19.76 -1.05
C VAL A 791 -28.30 19.90 -1.51
N THR A 792 -28.99 18.78 -1.78
CA THR A 792 -30.43 18.73 -2.13
C THR A 792 -31.25 18.21 -0.96
N ASN A 793 -32.16 19.02 -0.44
CA ASN A 793 -33.01 18.65 0.69
C ASN A 793 -34.10 17.65 0.29
N PRO A 794 -34.70 16.92 1.25
CA PRO A 794 -35.83 16.02 0.98
C PRO A 794 -36.96 16.70 0.19
N GLY A 795 -37.41 16.06 -0.88
CA GLY A 795 -38.46 16.56 -1.78
C GLY A 795 -37.97 17.50 -2.88
N ASP A 796 -36.81 18.14 -2.72
CA ASP A 796 -36.28 19.09 -3.68
C ASP A 796 -35.70 18.41 -4.91
N THR A 797 -35.68 19.15 -6.02
CA THR A 797 -35.00 18.78 -7.25
C THR A 797 -33.93 19.82 -7.58
N ARG A 798 -32.73 19.37 -7.93
CA ARG A 798 -31.60 20.23 -8.30
C ARG A 798 -30.89 19.71 -9.53
N MET A 799 -30.37 20.62 -10.34
CA MET A 799 -29.56 20.29 -11.50
C MET A 799 -28.08 20.38 -11.16
N TYR A 800 -27.32 19.34 -11.52
CA TYR A 800 -25.87 19.29 -11.44
C TYR A 800 -25.31 19.24 -12.86
N VAL A 801 -24.26 20.01 -13.11
CA VAL A 801 -23.63 20.10 -14.42
C VAL A 801 -22.21 19.61 -14.31
N TRP A 802 -21.89 18.53 -15.01
CA TRP A 802 -20.55 17.97 -15.10
C TRP A 802 -20.03 18.14 -16.53
N LYS A 803 -18.88 18.78 -16.65
CA LYS A 803 -18.15 18.98 -17.90
C LYS A 803 -17.11 17.89 -18.01
N ILE A 804 -16.95 17.32 -19.21
CA ILE A 804 -15.99 16.24 -19.48
C ILE A 804 -14.84 16.78 -20.36
N PRO A 805 -13.91 17.57 -19.80
CA PRO A 805 -12.74 18.01 -20.55
C PRO A 805 -11.81 16.84 -20.89
N GLU A 806 -10.78 17.12 -21.68
CA GLU A 806 -9.71 16.15 -21.97
C GLU A 806 -9.13 15.57 -20.67
N ARG A 807 -8.93 16.39 -19.63
CA ARG A 807 -8.45 15.97 -18.30
C ARG A 807 -9.44 15.11 -17.49
N SER A 808 -10.64 14.82 -17.99
CA SER A 808 -11.57 13.84 -17.39
C SER A 808 -11.61 12.54 -18.18
N SER A 809 -10.81 12.46 -19.24
CA SER A 809 -10.78 11.36 -20.21
C SER A 809 -9.50 10.54 -20.07
N PRO A 810 -9.41 9.33 -20.66
CA PRO A 810 -8.25 8.46 -20.57
C PRO A 810 -6.91 9.17 -20.91
N GLY A 811 -5.87 8.88 -20.13
CA GLY A 811 -4.50 9.23 -20.43
C GLY A 811 -3.85 8.27 -21.43
N ARG A 812 -2.57 8.48 -21.75
CA ARG A 812 -1.83 7.64 -22.72
C ARG A 812 -1.69 6.18 -22.26
N GLY A 813 -1.58 5.95 -20.95
CA GLY A 813 -1.45 4.63 -20.34
C GLY A 813 -2.79 4.00 -19.95
N ASP A 814 -3.91 4.68 -20.16
CA ASP A 814 -5.24 4.15 -19.89
C ASP A 814 -5.80 3.39 -21.10
N SER A 815 -6.80 2.55 -20.87
CA SER A 815 -7.63 1.96 -21.93
C SER A 815 -8.50 3.03 -22.60
N HIS A 816 -9.19 2.66 -23.70
CA HIS A 816 -10.06 3.60 -24.42
C HIS A 816 -11.22 4.19 -23.59
N CYS A 817 -11.59 3.55 -22.48
CA CYS A 817 -12.61 4.02 -21.55
C CYS A 817 -12.09 3.87 -20.12
N ILE A 818 -12.17 4.93 -19.32
CA ILE A 818 -11.89 4.88 -17.88
C ILE A 818 -13.21 4.98 -17.10
N ALA A 819 -13.24 4.36 -15.93
CA ALA A 819 -14.30 4.51 -14.95
C ALA A 819 -13.86 5.49 -13.86
N TRP A 820 -14.83 6.23 -13.34
CA TRP A 820 -14.70 7.18 -12.24
C TRP A 820 -15.65 6.81 -11.11
#